data_AF-A0A9N9T325-F1
#
_entry.id   AF-A0A9N9T325-F1
#
_cell.length_a   1.000
_cell.length_b   1.000
_cell.length_c   1.000
_cell.angle_alpha   90.00
_cell.angle_beta   90.00
_cell.angle_gamma   90.00
#
_symmetry.space_group_name_H-M   'P 1'
#
loop_
_entity.id
_entity.type
_entity.pdbx_description
1 polymer ?
#
loop_
_entity_poly.entity_id
_entity_poly.type
_entity_poly.pdbx_seq_one_letter_code
_entity_poly.pdbx_strand_id
1 'polypeptide(L)'
;MLNMSFQQQGVTGDILHLNVGGKRFSTSRQTLSLIPDTFFTALLSGRISSLRDEKGAIFIDRDPKFFSVILNYLRTREVDLKDVDVRALRHEAEYYNIAPLIKRLLLCEELTQPTCGDVLFYGALPPPCIPVQDPGQLYQSTEPIATHNSRAGPSRGTDGHSDGENGKSSDEAGSSNQNQLGYTLHSPGYLPSRPHGHSRNSSLELRLGQSNSYSRSSQDLRGLSGRGHSRAASLDLRHARNSSADLNKLVRNDVGLIFGVTASSWADPLRVQIIKAHHNWIVVAYAHFVVCYRLKDSSGWQQVFTSPYIESCIERIAINAKIGSTEASKMVAISYGSQVRLWGITDVGSRTNIGTFNLCVRVEYLFFIGSQLVALSPSGKLGVWHAMTQHWQTQDVMPIASFDTAGSILLLGCNNGCIYYIDMQKFPLRMKDNDLLVTELYRDPNNEPVTAISVYLTPKTNICGNWIEIAYGTTSGAVRLIVQHPETVGHGPQLFQTFTVHQSRVIKVTLSEKYLVSVCSEYNHVRSWRVTRFRGMLSTQPGSTPEASFKIVSLENVEPTMIYGVANECGPFGEQDDEQVFIQKVVPDSDQIFVRLASNGKRICVIKAVDNSTVSAFCVHECEGSSRMGSRPRRFIFTGHSNGSIQMWDLTTALDISYKSDSTSINQTNGGPNMEELLLMLDQCDISNSLCSTPCMSPSPYMAAALRLKSSNVAFLNQQLHQDNEKATNSS
;
A
#
# COMPACT_ATOMS: atom_id res chain seq x y z
N MET A 1 12.59 89.49 4.14
CA MET A 1 11.56 88.43 3.98
C MET A 1 12.10 87.43 2.97
N LEU A 2 12.18 86.13 3.16
CA LEU A 2 11.93 85.23 4.28
C LEU A 2 12.79 83.99 3.97
N ASN A 3 13.63 83.59 4.92
CA ASN A 3 14.46 82.40 4.89
C ASN A 3 13.56 81.15 4.78
N MET A 4 13.71 80.34 3.74
CA MET A 4 13.24 78.95 3.77
C MET A 4 14.38 78.07 4.30
N SER A 5 14.40 77.92 5.62
CA SER A 5 15.23 76.95 6.33
C SER A 5 14.78 75.54 5.94
N PHE A 6 15.66 74.80 5.28
CA PHE A 6 15.67 73.34 5.29
C PHE A 6 15.70 72.88 6.75
N GLN A 7 14.60 72.31 7.24
CA GLN A 7 14.65 71.55 8.48
C GLN A 7 15.26 70.19 8.20
N GLN A 8 16.57 70.14 8.42
CA GLN A 8 17.33 68.93 8.68
C GLN A 8 16.84 68.35 10.02
N GLN A 9 15.87 67.41 10.00
CA GLN A 9 15.52 66.63 11.18
C GLN A 9 16.53 65.49 11.35
N GLY A 10 17.65 65.80 12.02
CA GLY A 10 18.39 64.79 12.77
C GLY A 10 17.94 64.85 14.23
N VAL A 11 17.06 63.94 14.68
CA VAL A 11 16.69 63.83 16.10
C VAL A 11 16.37 62.36 16.46
N THR A 12 17.25 61.77 17.26
CA THR A 12 17.05 60.72 18.28
C THR A 12 15.77 59.85 18.23
N GLY A 13 15.93 58.54 17.99
CA GLY A 13 15.17 57.48 18.67
C GLY A 13 13.65 57.62 18.81
N ASP A 14 12.91 57.97 17.75
CA ASP A 14 11.44 58.01 17.75
C ASP A 14 10.85 56.70 18.29
N ILE A 15 10.21 56.80 19.46
CA ILE A 15 9.39 55.72 20.02
C ILE A 15 8.08 55.69 19.25
N LEU A 16 7.77 54.54 18.68
CA LEU A 16 6.53 54.24 17.96
C LEU A 16 5.62 53.39 18.82
N HIS A 17 4.34 53.72 18.80
CA HIS A 17 3.30 52.95 19.46
C HIS A 17 2.51 52.15 18.41
N LEU A 18 2.48 50.83 18.60
CA LEU A 18 1.75 49.88 17.78
C LEU A 18 0.62 49.27 18.62
N ASN A 19 -0.52 49.00 18.00
CA ASN A 19 -1.62 48.24 18.56
C ASN A 19 -1.79 46.98 17.70
N VAL A 20 -1.38 45.83 18.21
CA VAL A 20 -1.44 44.54 17.49
C VAL A 20 -2.55 43.70 18.10
N GLY A 21 -3.63 43.47 17.36
CA GLY A 21 -4.78 42.68 17.81
C GLY A 21 -5.39 43.16 19.14
N GLY A 22 -5.28 44.46 19.46
CA GLY A 22 -5.76 45.07 20.70
C GLY A 22 -4.70 45.26 21.79
N LYS A 23 -3.51 44.64 21.68
CA LYS A 23 -2.41 44.81 22.64
C LYS A 23 -1.44 45.89 22.16
N ARG A 24 -1.07 46.80 23.08
CA ARG A 24 -0.14 47.89 22.79
C ARG A 24 1.32 47.47 22.95
N PHE A 25 2.13 47.87 21.99
CA PHE A 25 3.58 47.70 21.99
C PHE A 25 4.24 49.05 21.74
N SER A 26 5.37 49.28 22.40
CA SER A 26 6.22 50.46 22.19
C SER A 26 7.60 49.98 21.74
N THR A 27 8.11 50.57 20.67
CA THR A 27 9.44 50.22 20.13
C THR A 27 10.04 51.38 19.35
N SER A 28 11.34 51.38 19.11
CA SER A 28 11.97 52.44 18.32
C SER A 28 11.80 52.22 16.82
N ARG A 29 11.74 53.32 16.05
CA ARG A 29 11.80 53.28 14.57
C ARG A 29 12.99 52.47 14.05
N GLN A 30 14.14 52.56 14.73
CA GLN A 30 15.35 51.82 14.39
C GLN A 30 15.16 50.30 14.50
N THR A 31 14.46 49.82 15.54
CA THR A 31 14.20 48.38 15.74
C THR A 31 13.38 47.81 14.60
N LEU A 32 12.34 48.52 14.18
CA LEU A 32 11.45 48.11 13.08
C LEU A 32 12.10 48.24 11.70
N SER A 33 13.08 49.11 11.54
CA SER A 33 13.82 49.33 10.29
C SER A 33 15.12 48.52 10.21
N LEU A 34 15.39 47.67 11.21
CA LEU A 34 16.64 46.94 11.32
C LEU A 34 16.84 45.90 10.21
N ILE A 35 15.75 45.42 9.61
CA ILE A 35 15.75 44.51 8.47
C ILE A 35 15.08 45.23 7.30
N PRO A 36 15.79 45.41 6.17
CA PRO A 36 15.22 46.04 4.98
C PRO A 36 14.12 45.16 4.36
N ASP A 37 13.27 45.77 3.54
CA ASP A 37 12.23 45.10 2.75
C ASP A 37 11.18 44.31 3.55
N THR A 38 10.99 44.68 4.82
CA THR A 38 9.95 44.11 5.69
C THR A 38 8.64 44.90 5.60
N PHE A 39 7.54 44.30 6.07
CA PHE A 39 6.26 44.98 6.29
C PHE A 39 6.45 46.30 7.05
N PHE A 40 7.30 46.31 8.08
CA PHE A 40 7.52 47.51 8.89
C PHE A 40 8.26 48.62 8.14
N THR A 41 9.24 48.29 7.30
CA THR A 41 9.90 49.32 6.47
C THR A 41 8.94 49.93 5.45
N ALA A 42 8.02 49.14 4.90
CA ALA A 42 6.97 49.62 4.02
C ALA A 42 5.96 50.51 4.78
N LEU A 43 5.53 50.06 5.96
CA LEU A 43 4.65 50.80 6.89
C LEU A 43 5.25 52.16 7.27
N LEU A 44 6.53 52.20 7.65
CA LEU A 44 7.23 53.41 8.08
C LEU A 44 7.56 54.36 6.92
N SER A 45 7.68 53.84 5.70
CA SER A 45 7.85 54.65 4.50
C SER A 45 6.54 55.26 3.98
N GLY A 46 5.40 54.96 4.61
CA GLY A 46 4.08 55.42 4.17
C GLY A 46 3.56 54.73 2.91
N ARG A 47 4.24 53.68 2.44
CA ARG A 47 3.80 52.86 1.28
C ARG A 47 2.54 52.05 1.58
N ILE A 48 2.28 51.77 2.86
CA ILE A 48 1.11 51.02 3.32
C ILE A 48 0.27 51.96 4.18
N SER A 49 -1.01 52.13 3.82
CA SER A 49 -1.96 52.89 4.64
C SER A 49 -2.18 52.17 5.97
N SER A 50 -2.01 52.89 7.08
CA SER A 50 -2.12 52.33 8.42
C SER A 50 -3.28 52.94 9.18
N LEU A 51 -4.22 52.12 9.64
CA LEU A 51 -5.25 52.54 10.58
C LEU A 51 -4.59 52.91 11.90
N ARG A 52 -5.15 53.90 12.60
CA ARG A 52 -4.70 54.30 13.93
C ARG A 52 -5.84 54.14 14.92
N ASP A 53 -5.51 53.72 16.13
CA ASP A 53 -6.49 53.66 17.20
C ASP A 53 -6.77 55.04 17.80
N GLU A 54 -7.73 55.10 18.74
CA GLU A 54 -8.18 56.34 19.40
C GLU A 54 -7.06 57.12 20.09
N LYS A 55 -5.92 56.49 20.40
CA LYS A 55 -4.76 57.13 21.02
C LYS A 55 -3.59 57.29 20.05
N GLY A 56 -3.85 57.20 18.74
CA GLY A 56 -2.90 57.48 17.67
C GLY A 56 -1.87 56.37 17.39
N ALA A 57 -1.98 55.19 18.01
CA ALA A 57 -1.08 54.06 17.76
C ALA A 57 -1.45 53.35 16.46
N ILE A 58 -0.45 52.87 15.71
CA ILE A 58 -0.68 52.17 14.43
C ILE A 58 -1.28 50.80 14.70
N PHE A 59 -2.46 50.53 14.16
CA PHE A 59 -3.18 49.28 14.32
C PHE A 59 -2.73 48.23 13.30
N ILE A 60 -2.47 47.02 13.79
CA ILE A 60 -2.11 45.83 13.02
C ILE A 60 -3.03 44.70 13.47
N ASP A 61 -3.84 44.18 12.56
CA ASP A 61 -4.82 43.14 12.87
C ASP A 61 -4.18 41.74 12.83
N ARG A 62 -3.30 41.45 13.79
CA ARG A 62 -2.56 40.18 13.94
C ARG A 62 -2.48 39.76 15.41
N ASP A 63 -2.02 38.53 15.65
CA ASP A 63 -1.92 37.99 17.01
C ASP A 63 -0.78 38.67 17.82
N PRO A 64 -1.09 39.32 18.95
CA PRO A 64 -0.08 39.96 19.79
C PRO A 64 0.90 38.99 20.46
N LYS A 65 0.53 37.71 20.65
CA LYS A 65 1.41 36.71 21.28
C LYS A 65 2.62 36.46 20.38
N PHE A 66 2.40 36.12 19.11
CA PHE A 66 3.47 35.90 18.14
C PHE A 66 4.21 37.19 17.80
N PHE A 67 3.51 38.33 17.71
CA PHE A 67 4.17 39.61 17.50
C PHE A 67 5.19 39.94 18.59
N SER A 68 4.95 39.55 19.85
CA SER A 68 5.94 39.76 20.91
C SER A 68 7.27 39.04 20.65
N VAL A 69 7.21 37.83 20.08
CA VAL A 69 8.39 37.04 19.67
C VAL A 69 9.09 37.68 18.48
N ILE A 70 8.33 38.09 17.46
CA ILE A 70 8.84 38.83 16.30
C ILE A 70 9.57 40.10 16.73
N LEU A 71 8.98 40.87 17.64
CA LEU A 71 9.55 42.13 18.13
C LEU A 71 10.83 41.89 18.93
N ASN A 72 10.88 40.84 19.76
CA ASN A 72 12.10 40.45 20.46
C ASN A 72 13.19 40.01 19.49
N TYR A 73 12.86 39.25 18.44
CA TYR A 73 13.81 38.91 17.40
C TYR A 73 14.39 40.15 16.69
N LEU A 74 13.56 41.15 16.40
CA LEU A 74 14.03 42.43 15.84
C LEU A 74 14.94 43.21 16.80
N ARG A 75 14.84 42.99 18.12
CA ARG A 75 15.68 43.64 19.14
C ARG A 75 17.00 42.92 19.36
N THR A 76 16.97 41.60 19.52
CA THR A 76 18.12 40.80 19.99
C THR A 76 18.78 39.97 18.89
N ARG A 77 18.10 39.74 17.77
CA ARG A 77 18.45 38.74 16.73
C ARG A 77 18.43 37.29 17.19
N GLU A 78 17.88 37.04 18.37
CA GLU A 78 17.66 35.72 18.96
C GLU A 78 16.17 35.40 18.98
N VAL A 79 15.84 34.11 18.92
CA VAL A 79 14.46 33.63 19.01
C VAL A 79 14.39 32.55 20.08
N ASP A 80 13.45 32.70 21.02
CA ASP A 80 13.15 31.67 22.00
C ASP A 80 11.94 30.87 21.54
N LEU A 81 12.09 29.55 21.45
CA LEU A 81 11.09 28.63 20.90
C LEU A 81 10.45 27.73 21.97
N LYS A 82 10.76 27.91 23.26
CA LYS A 82 10.36 26.97 24.32
C LYS A 82 8.85 26.79 24.49
N ASP A 83 8.05 27.82 24.20
CA ASP A 83 6.58 27.81 24.40
C ASP A 83 5.81 28.38 23.19
N VAL A 84 6.37 28.25 21.98
CA VAL A 84 5.83 28.86 20.76
C VAL A 84 5.70 27.81 19.66
N ASP A 85 4.52 27.72 19.07
CA ASP A 85 4.33 26.93 17.85
C ASP A 85 5.16 27.54 16.70
N VAL A 86 6.19 26.81 16.29
CA VAL A 86 7.14 27.20 15.25
C VAL A 86 6.43 27.48 13.92
N ARG A 87 5.36 26.75 13.59
CA ARG A 87 4.64 26.92 12.32
C ARG A 87 3.81 28.19 12.32
N ALA A 88 3.04 28.42 13.38
CA ALA A 88 2.29 29.65 13.55
C ALA A 88 3.23 30.88 13.58
N LEU A 89 4.37 30.78 14.26
CA LEU A 89 5.40 31.82 14.24
C LEU A 89 6.00 32.05 12.84
N ARG A 90 6.20 30.99 12.04
CA ARG A 90 6.65 31.10 10.65
C ARG A 90 5.63 31.86 9.79
N HIS A 91 4.35 31.53 9.89
CA HIS A 91 3.30 32.26 9.16
C HIS A 91 3.26 33.74 9.52
N GLU A 92 3.46 34.11 10.78
CA GLU A 92 3.58 35.52 11.17
C GLU A 92 4.86 36.17 10.63
N ALA A 93 6.01 35.46 10.67
CA ALA A 93 7.25 35.95 10.09
C ALA A 93 7.14 36.20 8.58
N GLU A 94 6.37 35.36 7.86
CA GLU A 94 6.01 35.52 6.45
C GLU A 94 5.12 36.74 6.21
N TYR A 95 4.09 36.93 7.04
CA TYR A 95 3.24 38.12 6.98
C TYR A 95 4.05 39.42 7.14
N TYR A 96 4.95 39.47 8.12
CA TYR A 96 5.83 40.63 8.34
C TYR A 96 7.01 40.71 7.35
N ASN A 97 7.15 39.72 6.47
CA ASN A 97 8.23 39.56 5.49
C ASN A 97 9.64 39.61 6.10
N ILE A 98 9.86 38.91 7.21
CA ILE A 98 11.16 38.88 7.90
C ILE A 98 12.00 37.71 7.37
N ALA A 99 12.54 37.86 6.17
CA ALA A 99 13.25 36.79 5.44
C ALA A 99 14.29 36.00 6.26
N PRO A 100 15.16 36.63 7.10
CA PRO A 100 16.13 35.88 7.89
C PRO A 100 15.48 34.97 8.96
N LEU A 101 14.36 35.40 9.54
CA LEU A 101 13.63 34.61 10.54
C LEU A 101 12.86 33.47 9.86
N ILE A 102 12.22 33.74 8.72
CA ILE A 102 11.52 32.71 7.92
C ILE A 102 12.48 31.56 7.58
N LYS A 103 13.69 31.87 7.09
CA LYS A 103 14.71 30.85 6.78
C LYS A 103 15.12 30.02 8.00
N ARG A 104 15.26 30.64 9.18
CA ARG A 104 15.61 29.92 10.42
C ARG A 104 14.48 29.02 10.89
N LEU A 105 13.24 29.51 10.87
CA LEU A 105 12.08 28.73 11.30
C LEU A 105 11.78 27.57 10.34
N LEU A 106 11.98 27.75 9.03
CA LEU A 106 11.93 26.67 8.05
C LEU A 106 12.92 25.55 8.37
N LEU A 107 14.18 25.90 8.67
CA LEU A 107 15.19 24.91 9.08
C LEU A 107 14.80 24.18 10.38
N CYS A 108 14.21 24.89 11.35
CA CYS A 108 13.72 24.26 12.59
C CYS A 108 12.54 23.31 12.32
N GLU A 109 11.65 23.65 11.39
CA GLU A 109 10.55 22.79 10.95
C GLU A 109 11.07 21.54 10.21
N GLU A 110 12.09 21.70 9.35
CA GLU A 110 12.78 20.59 8.67
C GLU A 110 13.56 19.68 9.63
N LEU A 111 14.11 20.21 10.72
CA LEU A 111 14.80 19.42 11.74
C LEU A 111 13.85 18.64 12.66
N THR A 112 12.61 19.11 12.81
CA THR A 112 11.61 18.48 13.69
C THR A 112 10.71 17.50 12.95
N GLN A 113 10.64 17.57 11.62
CA GLN A 113 9.96 16.59 10.77
C GLN A 113 10.98 15.67 10.09
N PRO A 114 11.14 14.41 10.52
CA PRO A 114 11.92 13.46 9.76
C PRO A 114 11.32 13.32 8.35
N THR A 115 12.12 13.55 7.32
CA THR A 115 11.66 13.61 5.91
C THR A 115 11.05 12.30 5.43
N CYS A 116 11.40 11.17 6.05
CA CYS A 116 10.89 9.83 5.72
C CYS A 116 10.22 9.11 6.91
N GLY A 117 9.92 9.83 8.00
CA GLY A 117 9.39 9.25 9.25
C GLY A 117 10.46 8.60 10.15
N ASP A 118 10.03 7.77 11.11
CA ASP A 118 10.89 7.22 12.18
C ASP A 118 11.55 5.87 11.83
N VAL A 119 11.48 5.45 10.55
CA VAL A 119 11.94 4.13 10.09
C VAL A 119 13.15 4.27 9.18
N LEU A 120 14.09 3.32 9.29
CA LEU A 120 15.21 3.23 8.36
C LEU A 120 14.72 2.91 6.94
N PHE A 121 14.94 3.86 6.03
CA PHE A 121 14.75 3.66 4.61
C PHE A 121 15.83 2.72 4.08
N TYR A 122 15.40 1.58 3.53
CA TYR A 122 16.32 0.55 3.01
C TYR A 122 16.66 0.79 1.54
N GLY A 123 15.69 1.27 0.75
CA GLY A 123 15.89 1.56 -0.66
C GLY A 123 14.58 1.71 -1.42
N ALA A 124 14.70 2.05 -2.71
CA ALA A 124 13.58 2.14 -3.63
C ALA A 124 13.89 1.43 -4.96
N LEU A 125 12.84 0.90 -5.58
CA LEU A 125 12.85 0.38 -6.95
C LEU A 125 12.11 1.40 -7.83
N PRO A 126 12.72 1.83 -8.95
CA PRO A 126 12.08 2.79 -9.85
C PRO A 126 10.90 2.16 -10.58
N PRO A 127 10.00 2.97 -11.15
CA PRO A 127 8.90 2.47 -11.99
C PRO A 127 9.43 1.65 -13.17
N PRO A 128 8.87 0.46 -13.44
CA PRO A 128 9.28 -0.38 -14.55
C PRO A 128 8.78 0.16 -15.89
N CYS A 129 9.39 -0.30 -16.98
CA CYS A 129 8.88 -0.03 -18.33
C CYS A 129 7.62 -0.86 -18.59
N ILE A 130 6.61 -0.24 -19.21
CA ILE A 130 5.40 -0.94 -19.64
C ILE A 130 5.79 -1.94 -20.74
N PRO A 131 5.39 -3.22 -20.66
CA PRO A 131 5.65 -4.19 -21.71
C PRO A 131 4.99 -3.77 -23.03
N VAL A 132 5.76 -3.75 -24.12
CA VAL A 132 5.25 -3.51 -25.48
C VAL A 132 4.54 -4.78 -25.96
N GLN A 133 3.35 -4.64 -26.56
CA GLN A 133 2.66 -5.76 -27.21
C GLN A 133 3.46 -6.19 -28.46
N ASP A 134 3.83 -7.46 -28.55
CA ASP A 134 4.35 -8.03 -29.80
C ASP A 134 3.19 -8.08 -30.82
N PRO A 135 3.29 -7.40 -31.99
CA PRO A 135 2.22 -7.40 -33.00
C PRO A 135 1.95 -8.75 -33.69
N GLY A 136 2.52 -9.86 -33.21
CA GLY A 136 2.57 -11.15 -33.90
C GLY A 136 1.66 -12.27 -33.38
N GLN A 137 0.78 -12.03 -32.40
CA GLN A 137 -0.11 -13.07 -31.84
C GLN A 137 -1.62 -12.82 -32.01
N LEU A 138 -2.02 -12.11 -33.06
CA LEU A 138 -3.36 -12.33 -33.62
C LEU A 138 -3.29 -13.64 -34.43
N TYR A 139 -4.20 -14.57 -34.16
CA TYR A 139 -4.30 -15.94 -34.73
C TYR A 139 -3.52 -17.07 -34.02
N GLN A 140 -3.81 -17.29 -32.73
CA GLN A 140 -3.92 -18.67 -32.22
C GLN A 140 -5.21 -18.77 -31.41
N SER A 141 -6.26 -19.29 -32.05
CA SER A 141 -7.48 -19.72 -31.38
C SER A 141 -7.14 -20.79 -30.34
N THR A 142 -7.35 -20.47 -29.07
CA THR A 142 -7.33 -21.39 -27.94
C THR A 142 -8.45 -22.42 -28.11
N GLU A 143 -8.11 -23.62 -28.59
CA GLU A 143 -8.97 -24.80 -28.46
C GLU A 143 -8.98 -25.23 -26.98
N PRO A 144 -10.15 -25.33 -26.31
CA PRO A 144 -10.23 -25.89 -24.97
C PRO A 144 -10.02 -27.41 -25.03
N ILE A 145 -9.08 -27.92 -24.24
CA ILE A 145 -8.89 -29.37 -24.07
C ILE A 145 -10.14 -29.95 -23.40
N ALA A 146 -10.99 -30.60 -24.19
CA ALA A 146 -12.14 -31.35 -23.72
C ALA A 146 -11.72 -32.75 -23.24
N THR A 147 -12.36 -33.18 -22.16
CA THR A 147 -12.24 -34.49 -21.52
C THR A 147 -12.71 -35.62 -22.43
N HIS A 148 -11.84 -36.57 -22.76
CA HIS A 148 -12.23 -37.78 -23.49
C HIS A 148 -13.04 -38.73 -22.60
N ASN A 149 -14.37 -38.76 -22.82
CA ASN A 149 -15.23 -39.88 -22.44
C ASN A 149 -15.07 -41.00 -23.48
N SER A 150 -14.51 -42.14 -23.08
CA SER A 150 -14.42 -43.34 -23.92
C SER A 150 -15.62 -44.26 -23.69
N ARG A 151 -16.53 -44.33 -24.66
CA ARG A 151 -17.41 -45.51 -24.85
C ARG A 151 -17.90 -45.59 -26.30
N ALA A 152 -17.33 -46.52 -27.07
CA ALA A 152 -18.01 -47.16 -28.20
C ALA A 152 -17.31 -48.49 -28.53
N GLY A 153 -18.08 -49.57 -28.47
CA GLY A 153 -17.73 -50.91 -28.96
C GLY A 153 -17.96 -51.05 -30.47
N PRO A 154 -17.74 -52.26 -31.04
CA PRO A 154 -16.99 -52.44 -32.28
C PRO A 154 -17.84 -52.84 -33.49
N SER A 155 -17.35 -52.64 -34.71
CA SER A 155 -17.65 -53.54 -35.86
C SER A 155 -16.76 -53.31 -37.09
N ARG A 156 -16.16 -54.41 -37.57
CA ARG A 156 -15.92 -54.88 -38.97
C ARG A 156 -15.24 -53.92 -39.97
N GLY A 157 -14.24 -54.32 -40.77
CA GLY A 157 -13.68 -55.62 -41.06
C GLY A 157 -12.54 -55.55 -42.08
N THR A 158 -11.71 -56.60 -42.02
CA THR A 158 -11.13 -57.39 -43.13
C THR A 158 -9.98 -56.87 -44.01
N ASP A 159 -8.87 -57.59 -43.85
CA ASP A 159 -8.02 -58.25 -44.87
C ASP A 159 -6.64 -57.67 -45.20
N GLY A 160 -5.63 -58.54 -45.04
CA GLY A 160 -4.51 -58.63 -45.98
C GLY A 160 -3.09 -58.84 -45.43
N HIS A 161 -2.73 -60.10 -45.15
CA HIS A 161 -1.44 -60.78 -45.41
C HIS A 161 -0.11 -60.30 -44.76
N SER A 162 0.50 -61.10 -43.85
CA SER A 162 1.56 -62.16 -44.03
C SER A 162 2.95 -61.58 -44.26
N ASP A 163 4.10 -62.04 -43.75
CA ASP A 163 4.58 -63.13 -42.89
C ASP A 163 6.05 -62.74 -42.59
N GLY A 164 6.71 -63.34 -41.57
CA GLY A 164 8.18 -63.43 -41.58
C GLY A 164 8.88 -63.34 -40.22
N GLU A 165 9.31 -64.51 -39.75
CA GLU A 165 9.98 -64.81 -38.48
C GLU A 165 11.48 -64.42 -38.39
N ASN A 166 12.00 -64.59 -37.17
CA ASN A 166 13.39 -64.87 -36.76
C ASN A 166 14.38 -63.68 -36.76
N GLY A 167 15.33 -63.56 -35.83
CA GLY A 167 15.85 -64.46 -34.79
C GLY A 167 16.97 -63.75 -33.99
N LYS A 168 17.40 -64.39 -32.91
CA LYS A 168 18.30 -63.94 -31.85
C LYS A 168 19.79 -63.80 -32.24
N SER A 169 20.54 -63.22 -31.30
CA SER A 169 21.99 -63.39 -30.97
C SER A 169 23.00 -62.68 -31.87
N SER A 170 24.25 -62.43 -31.47
CA SER A 170 24.92 -61.98 -30.25
C SER A 170 26.37 -61.67 -30.69
N ASP A 171 27.09 -60.92 -29.86
CA ASP A 171 28.56 -60.94 -29.71
C ASP A 171 29.51 -60.27 -30.73
N GLU A 172 30.36 -59.43 -30.11
CA GLU A 172 31.83 -59.48 -30.09
C GLU A 172 32.71 -58.55 -30.96
N ALA A 173 33.68 -57.99 -30.21
CA ALA A 173 35.06 -57.58 -30.55
C ALA A 173 35.24 -56.40 -31.53
N GLY A 174 36.16 -55.46 -31.31
CA GLY A 174 37.31 -55.40 -30.41
C GLY A 174 38.41 -54.56 -31.08
N SER A 175 39.44 -54.21 -30.30
CA SER A 175 40.73 -53.60 -30.71
C SER A 175 40.79 -52.06 -30.72
N SER A 176 41.90 -51.42 -30.34
CA SER A 176 42.78 -51.46 -29.16
C SER A 176 43.86 -50.40 -29.37
N ASN A 177 44.53 -50.05 -28.26
CA ASN A 177 45.85 -49.40 -28.10
C ASN A 177 45.95 -47.88 -28.25
N GLN A 178 46.86 -47.18 -27.56
CA GLN A 178 47.50 -47.22 -26.22
C GLN A 178 48.72 -46.26 -26.31
N ASN A 179 49.04 -45.59 -25.20
CA ASN A 179 50.37 -45.10 -24.77
C ASN A 179 50.97 -43.86 -25.50
N GLN A 180 51.75 -42.96 -24.90
CA GLN A 180 52.47 -42.96 -23.60
C GLN A 180 52.96 -41.53 -23.21
N LEU A 181 53.41 -41.42 -21.96
CA LEU A 181 53.95 -40.28 -21.19
C LEU A 181 55.34 -39.75 -21.62
N GLY A 182 55.72 -38.53 -21.15
CA GLY A 182 57.15 -38.14 -21.02
C GLY A 182 57.51 -36.66 -20.74
N TYR A 183 57.91 -36.40 -19.48
CA TYR A 183 58.59 -35.29 -18.76
C TYR A 183 59.47 -34.17 -19.41
N THR A 184 59.63 -33.09 -18.59
CA THR A 184 60.83 -32.25 -18.22
C THR A 184 61.07 -30.79 -18.73
N LEU A 185 60.88 -29.83 -17.79
CA LEU A 185 61.73 -28.70 -17.29
C LEU A 185 62.66 -27.85 -18.22
N HIS A 186 62.51 -26.51 -18.18
CA HIS A 186 63.62 -25.53 -18.05
C HIS A 186 63.16 -24.08 -17.75
N SER A 187 63.84 -23.44 -16.78
CA SER A 187 64.05 -21.98 -16.58
C SER A 187 65.58 -21.72 -16.71
N PRO A 188 66.18 -20.49 -16.82
CA PRO A 188 65.92 -19.31 -15.96
C PRO A 188 66.18 -17.87 -16.53
N GLY A 189 65.63 -16.85 -15.84
CA GLY A 189 66.25 -15.56 -15.39
C GLY A 189 66.83 -14.50 -16.36
N TYR A 190 66.44 -13.21 -16.18
CA TYR A 190 67.28 -12.03 -15.84
C TYR A 190 66.44 -10.72 -15.71
N LEU A 191 66.64 -9.96 -14.62
CA LEU A 191 66.14 -8.59 -14.27
C LEU A 191 67.21 -7.52 -14.65
N PRO A 192 67.14 -6.18 -14.33
CA PRO A 192 66.08 -5.29 -13.77
C PRO A 192 65.94 -3.89 -14.47
N SER A 193 64.92 -3.08 -14.11
CA SER A 193 65.07 -1.64 -13.74
C SER A 193 63.73 -0.94 -13.40
N ARG A 194 63.74 -0.14 -12.32
CA ARG A 194 62.78 0.89 -11.81
C ARG A 194 63.59 2.23 -11.71
N PRO A 195 63.07 3.45 -11.40
CA PRO A 195 61.86 3.81 -10.60
C PRO A 195 61.08 5.11 -11.00
N HIS A 196 60.14 5.52 -10.12
CA HIS A 196 59.36 6.80 -9.97
C HIS A 196 57.94 6.78 -10.55
N GLY A 197 56.86 7.24 -9.89
CA GLY A 197 56.63 7.96 -8.64
C GLY A 197 55.11 8.14 -8.39
N HIS A 198 54.75 8.72 -7.24
CA HIS A 198 53.46 8.66 -6.51
C HIS A 198 52.27 9.55 -6.95
N SER A 199 51.10 9.26 -6.32
CA SER A 199 50.03 10.17 -5.79
C SER A 199 48.74 10.30 -6.65
N ARG A 200 47.55 9.93 -6.13
CA ARG A 200 46.56 10.59 -5.22
C ARG A 200 45.59 11.58 -5.91
N ASN A 201 44.28 11.32 -5.71
CA ASN A 201 43.09 12.20 -5.71
C ASN A 201 43.03 13.45 -6.61
N SER A 202 41.94 13.60 -7.38
CA SER A 202 40.73 14.40 -7.00
C SER A 202 39.89 14.83 -8.21
N SER A 203 38.62 15.02 -7.91
CA SER A 203 37.54 15.70 -8.65
C SER A 203 37.91 16.94 -9.46
N LEU A 204 37.20 17.20 -10.56
CA LEU A 204 36.73 18.56 -10.89
C LEU A 204 35.64 18.60 -11.97
N GLU A 205 34.67 19.46 -11.68
CA GLU A 205 33.71 20.16 -12.53
C GLU A 205 34.16 20.49 -13.97
N LEU A 206 33.17 20.60 -14.86
CA LEU A 206 33.25 21.50 -16.02
C LEU A 206 32.07 22.48 -16.01
N ARG A 207 32.37 23.73 -15.65
CA ARG A 207 31.70 24.93 -16.14
C ARG A 207 32.13 25.17 -17.59
N LEU A 208 31.19 25.55 -18.43
CA LEU A 208 31.43 26.40 -19.59
C LEU A 208 30.39 27.52 -19.57
N GLY A 209 30.87 28.76 -19.55
CA GLY A 209 30.10 29.95 -19.81
C GLY A 209 30.92 30.88 -20.70
N GLN A 210 30.23 31.68 -21.50
CA GLN A 210 30.58 33.04 -22.00
C GLN A 210 29.45 33.46 -22.96
N SER A 211 28.58 34.42 -22.60
CA SER A 211 28.73 35.90 -22.72
C SER A 211 28.61 36.38 -24.18
N ASN A 212 27.96 37.48 -24.59
CA ASN A 212 27.49 38.69 -23.91
C ASN A 212 26.64 39.51 -24.91
N SER A 213 25.69 40.35 -24.46
CA SER A 213 25.53 41.78 -24.83
C SER A 213 24.07 42.30 -24.83
N TYR A 214 23.95 43.46 -24.17
CA TYR A 214 22.78 44.28 -23.84
C TYR A 214 22.18 45.07 -25.02
N SER A 215 20.90 45.48 -24.93
CA SER A 215 20.49 46.91 -24.95
C SER A 215 18.97 47.14 -24.83
N ARG A 216 18.61 48.40 -24.54
CA ARG A 216 17.41 48.94 -23.90
C ARG A 216 16.29 49.41 -24.87
N SER A 217 15.09 49.55 -24.28
CA SER A 217 14.04 50.60 -24.47
C SER A 217 13.24 50.73 -25.76
N SER A 218 11.90 50.82 -25.63
CA SER A 218 11.10 51.94 -26.16
C SER A 218 9.66 51.97 -25.60
N GLN A 219 9.19 53.18 -25.32
CA GLN A 219 7.85 53.60 -24.88
C GLN A 219 6.84 53.76 -26.03
N ASP A 220 5.55 53.79 -25.62
CA ASP A 220 4.39 54.51 -26.16
C ASP A 220 3.78 54.19 -27.55
N LEU A 221 2.47 53.85 -27.54
CA LEU A 221 1.42 54.68 -28.18
C LEU A 221 -0.01 54.31 -27.73
N ARG A 222 -0.85 55.35 -27.72
CA ARG A 222 -2.16 55.53 -27.06
C ARG A 222 -3.36 54.97 -27.85
N GLY A 223 -4.41 54.59 -27.10
CA GLY A 223 -5.75 55.21 -27.23
C GLY A 223 -6.86 54.44 -27.96
N LEU A 224 -7.89 53.99 -27.23
CA LEU A 224 -9.25 54.56 -27.26
C LEU A 224 -10.20 53.82 -26.29
N SER A 225 -11.18 54.59 -25.83
CA SER A 225 -12.11 54.41 -24.71
C SER A 225 -13.33 53.53 -24.96
N GLY A 226 -13.82 52.86 -23.91
CA GLY A 226 -15.18 52.30 -23.83
C GLY A 226 -15.54 51.76 -22.44
N ARG A 227 -16.39 52.48 -21.70
CA ARG A 227 -16.94 52.13 -20.38
C ARG A 227 -17.92 50.95 -20.44
N GLY A 228 -17.90 50.09 -19.42
CA GLY A 228 -19.01 49.17 -19.11
C GLY A 228 -18.73 48.36 -17.83
N HIS A 229 -19.42 48.69 -16.73
CA HIS A 229 -19.35 47.96 -15.46
C HIS A 229 -20.10 46.64 -15.55
N SER A 230 -19.50 45.53 -15.08
CA SER A 230 -20.21 44.36 -14.51
C SER A 230 -19.25 43.49 -13.70
N ARG A 231 -19.77 42.98 -12.59
CA ARG A 231 -19.08 42.34 -11.46
C ARG A 231 -18.57 40.95 -11.86
N ALA A 232 -17.28 40.68 -11.67
CA ALA A 232 -16.72 39.33 -11.69
C ALA A 232 -15.62 39.21 -10.62
N ALA A 233 -15.66 38.12 -9.86
CA ALA A 233 -14.77 37.82 -8.75
C ALA A 233 -13.30 37.78 -9.21
N SER A 234 -12.43 38.43 -8.44
CA SER A 234 -10.99 38.37 -8.64
C SER A 234 -10.48 36.97 -8.30
N LEU A 235 -10.00 36.28 -9.32
CA LEU A 235 -9.08 35.15 -9.20
C LEU A 235 -7.81 35.63 -8.49
N ASP A 236 -7.64 35.28 -7.22
CA ASP A 236 -6.36 35.42 -6.53
C ASP A 236 -5.46 34.26 -6.98
N LEU A 237 -4.58 34.57 -7.93
CA LEU A 237 -3.59 33.66 -8.49
C LEU A 237 -2.42 33.57 -7.49
N ARG A 238 -2.56 32.77 -6.43
CA ARG A 238 -1.47 32.45 -5.50
C ARG A 238 -1.14 30.97 -5.53
N HIS A 239 -0.06 30.65 -6.22
CA HIS A 239 0.79 29.47 -6.07
C HIS A 239 0.10 28.15 -5.72
N ALA A 240 -0.59 27.56 -6.70
CA ALA A 240 -0.78 26.11 -6.73
C ALA A 240 0.61 25.46 -6.83
N ARG A 241 1.06 24.83 -5.75
CA ARG A 241 2.12 23.82 -5.83
C ARG A 241 1.53 22.66 -6.63
N ASN A 242 1.93 22.53 -7.89
CA ASN A 242 1.53 21.45 -8.77
C ASN A 242 1.70 20.08 -8.08
N SER A 243 0.59 19.52 -7.63
CA SER A 243 0.50 18.12 -7.22
C SER A 243 0.07 17.31 -8.47
N SER A 244 0.71 16.17 -8.72
CA SER A 244 0.31 15.25 -9.79
C SER A 244 -1.10 14.66 -9.59
N ALA A 245 -1.68 14.83 -8.39
CA ALA A 245 -3.03 14.39 -8.04
C ALA A 245 -4.11 15.26 -8.69
N ASP A 246 -3.93 16.58 -8.75
CA ASP A 246 -4.91 17.51 -9.34
C ASP A 246 -5.00 17.34 -10.86
N LEU A 247 -3.86 17.06 -11.50
CA LEU A 247 -3.80 16.82 -12.95
C LEU A 247 -4.50 15.49 -13.30
N ASN A 248 -4.35 14.45 -12.46
CA ASN A 248 -5.08 13.19 -12.62
C ASN A 248 -6.59 13.32 -12.37
N LYS A 249 -7.01 14.17 -11.42
CA LYS A 249 -8.44 14.46 -11.18
C LYS A 249 -9.08 15.20 -12.38
N LEU A 250 -8.38 16.18 -12.94
CA LEU A 250 -8.83 16.93 -14.13
C LEU A 250 -8.91 16.02 -15.37
N VAL A 251 -7.88 15.20 -15.63
CA VAL A 251 -7.86 14.25 -16.75
C VAL A 251 -8.94 13.17 -16.61
N ARG A 252 -9.21 12.67 -15.40
CA ARG A 252 -10.30 11.71 -15.16
C ARG A 252 -11.68 12.27 -15.50
N ASN A 253 -11.95 13.52 -15.11
CA ASN A 253 -13.23 14.15 -15.39
C ASN A 253 -13.43 14.44 -16.88
N ASP A 254 -12.39 14.89 -17.59
CA ASP A 254 -12.49 15.24 -19.01
C ASP A 254 -12.57 14.00 -19.92
N VAL A 255 -11.90 12.89 -19.56
CA VAL A 255 -11.90 11.65 -20.37
C VAL A 255 -13.12 10.78 -20.08
N GLY A 256 -13.65 10.81 -18.84
CA GLY A 256 -14.88 10.11 -18.47
C GLY A 256 -16.14 10.64 -19.16
N LEU A 257 -16.10 11.88 -19.66
CA LEU A 257 -17.17 12.46 -20.49
C LEU A 257 -17.12 11.99 -21.95
N ILE A 258 -16.00 11.44 -22.42
CA ILE A 258 -15.78 11.04 -23.82
C ILE A 258 -16.04 9.55 -24.05
N PHE A 259 -15.78 8.70 -23.05
CA PHE A 259 -15.97 7.25 -23.15
C PHE A 259 -17.11 6.79 -22.23
N GLY A 260 -18.23 6.38 -22.83
CA GLY A 260 -19.46 5.99 -22.13
C GLY A 260 -19.30 4.93 -21.04
N VAL A 261 -20.35 4.82 -20.22
CA VAL A 261 -20.48 4.15 -18.91
C VAL A 261 -20.33 2.60 -18.92
N THR A 262 -19.56 2.03 -19.85
CA THR A 262 -19.27 0.58 -19.90
C THR A 262 -17.80 0.26 -20.13
N ALA A 263 -16.89 1.16 -19.74
CA ALA A 263 -15.45 0.89 -19.73
C ALA A 263 -14.96 0.64 -18.31
N SER A 264 -14.18 -0.43 -18.14
CA SER A 264 -13.30 -0.66 -16.99
C SER A 264 -12.75 0.66 -16.43
N SER A 265 -12.92 0.88 -15.13
CA SER A 265 -12.32 2.02 -14.40
C SER A 265 -10.92 2.28 -14.93
N TRP A 266 -10.68 3.45 -15.54
CA TRP A 266 -9.37 3.82 -16.06
C TRP A 266 -8.37 3.80 -14.89
N ALA A 267 -7.62 2.72 -14.80
CA ALA A 267 -6.56 2.53 -13.83
C ALA A 267 -5.26 3.03 -14.46
N ASP A 268 -4.55 3.89 -13.74
CA ASP A 268 -3.20 4.30 -14.13
C ASP A 268 -2.33 3.03 -14.31
N PRO A 269 -1.80 2.79 -15.52
CA PRO A 269 -1.10 1.56 -15.84
C PRO A 269 0.20 1.38 -15.06
N LEU A 270 0.77 2.46 -14.51
CA LEU A 270 1.99 2.41 -13.70
C LEU A 270 1.70 2.52 -12.20
N ARG A 271 0.47 2.78 -11.76
CA ARG A 271 0.15 2.77 -10.33
C ARG A 271 0.32 1.36 -9.76
N VAL A 272 1.09 1.23 -8.69
CA VAL A 272 1.23 -0.06 -8.00
C VAL A 272 -0.12 -0.45 -7.39
N GLN A 273 -0.63 -1.62 -7.77
CA GLN A 273 -1.92 -2.11 -7.32
C GLN A 273 -1.81 -3.11 -6.19
N ILE A 274 -0.92 -4.10 -6.30
CA ILE A 274 -0.78 -5.16 -5.29
C ILE A 274 0.69 -5.50 -5.12
N ILE A 275 1.13 -5.68 -3.87
CA ILE A 275 2.45 -6.22 -3.55
C ILE A 275 2.25 -7.51 -2.76
N LYS A 276 2.92 -8.58 -3.19
CA LYS A 276 3.05 -9.82 -2.41
C LYS A 276 4.51 -10.20 -2.35
N ALA A 277 4.91 -10.78 -1.23
CA ALA A 277 6.27 -11.22 -1.02
C ALA A 277 6.27 -12.65 -0.46
N HIS A 278 7.32 -13.39 -0.76
CA HIS A 278 7.53 -14.74 -0.25
C HIS A 278 9.03 -15.06 -0.30
N HIS A 279 9.62 -15.40 0.85
CA HIS A 279 11.07 -15.53 1.02
C HIS A 279 11.80 -14.26 0.59
N ASN A 280 12.80 -14.39 -0.27
CA ASN A 280 13.59 -13.31 -0.84
C ASN A 280 13.01 -12.78 -2.17
N TRP A 281 11.73 -13.02 -2.46
CA TRP A 281 11.07 -12.54 -3.67
C TRP A 281 9.91 -11.62 -3.34
N ILE A 282 9.73 -10.60 -4.18
CA ILE A 282 8.52 -9.78 -4.23
C ILE A 282 7.93 -9.83 -5.64
N VAL A 283 6.60 -9.81 -5.71
CA VAL A 283 5.83 -9.64 -6.95
C VAL A 283 4.95 -8.43 -6.79
N VAL A 284 5.00 -7.56 -7.79
CA VAL A 284 4.30 -6.29 -7.82
C VAL A 284 3.39 -6.31 -9.03
N ALA A 285 2.09 -6.13 -8.80
CA ALA A 285 1.09 -5.99 -9.84
C ALA A 285 0.84 -4.52 -10.14
N TYR A 286 0.88 -4.21 -11.42
CA TYR A 286 0.32 -3.02 -12.02
C TYR A 286 -1.02 -3.38 -12.65
N ALA A 287 -1.69 -2.44 -13.33
CA ALA A 287 -2.99 -2.70 -13.92
C ALA A 287 -2.97 -3.90 -14.89
N HIS A 288 -1.97 -3.95 -15.78
CA HIS A 288 -1.96 -4.88 -16.92
C HIS A 288 -0.73 -5.80 -16.98
N PHE A 289 0.16 -5.75 -15.99
CA PHE A 289 1.34 -6.60 -15.95
C PHE A 289 1.86 -6.76 -14.52
N VAL A 290 2.70 -7.77 -14.30
CA VAL A 290 3.41 -8.00 -13.04
C VAL A 290 4.92 -7.93 -13.23
N VAL A 291 5.62 -7.51 -12.18
CA VAL A 291 7.07 -7.51 -12.11
C VAL A 291 7.52 -8.28 -10.88
N CYS A 292 8.50 -9.16 -11.06
CA CYS A 292 9.09 -9.95 -9.98
C CYS A 292 10.49 -9.45 -9.68
N TYR A 293 10.76 -9.20 -8.41
CA TYR A 293 12.08 -8.84 -7.92
C TYR A 293 12.57 -9.88 -6.93
N ARG A 294 13.90 -10.02 -6.86
CA ARG A 294 14.58 -10.93 -5.94
C ARG A 294 15.66 -10.18 -5.18
N LEU A 295 15.74 -10.40 -3.87
CA LEU A 295 16.87 -9.99 -3.05
C LEU A 295 18.04 -10.96 -3.26
N LYS A 296 19.16 -10.43 -3.74
CA LYS A 296 20.43 -11.15 -3.86
C LYS A 296 21.43 -10.60 -2.84
N ASP A 297 22.14 -11.49 -2.15
CA ASP A 297 23.09 -11.13 -1.09
C ASP A 297 24.19 -10.14 -1.50
N SER A 298 24.63 -10.19 -2.76
CA SER A 298 25.73 -9.36 -3.26
C SER A 298 25.30 -8.01 -3.85
N SER A 299 24.06 -7.89 -4.30
CA SER A 299 23.62 -6.78 -5.15
C SER A 299 22.28 -6.16 -4.73
N GLY A 300 21.68 -6.63 -3.63
CA GLY A 300 20.38 -6.18 -3.17
C GLY A 300 19.22 -6.65 -4.06
N TRP A 301 18.13 -5.91 -4.04
CA TRP A 301 16.92 -6.18 -4.82
C TRP A 301 17.15 -5.95 -6.32
N GLN A 302 16.83 -6.93 -7.14
CA GLN A 302 16.93 -6.85 -8.60
C GLN A 302 15.65 -7.30 -9.27
N GLN A 303 15.28 -6.62 -10.37
CA GLN A 303 14.23 -7.08 -11.26
C GLN A 303 14.68 -8.34 -11.98
N VAL A 304 13.86 -9.39 -11.92
CA VAL A 304 14.16 -10.69 -12.54
C VAL A 304 13.22 -11.00 -13.70
N PHE A 305 11.95 -10.61 -13.59
CA PHE A 305 10.94 -10.93 -14.60
C PHE A 305 9.88 -9.83 -14.71
N THR A 306 9.42 -9.60 -15.93
CA THR A 306 8.25 -8.78 -16.25
C THR A 306 7.31 -9.59 -17.12
N SER A 307 6.03 -9.67 -16.76
CA SER A 307 5.05 -10.39 -17.58
C SER A 307 4.75 -9.65 -18.88
N PRO A 308 4.22 -10.36 -19.91
CA PRO A 308 3.53 -9.70 -21.01
C PRO A 308 2.42 -8.79 -20.51
N TYR A 309 1.99 -7.87 -21.39
CA TYR A 309 0.77 -7.11 -21.21
C TYR A 309 -0.45 -8.04 -21.20
N ILE A 310 -1.37 -7.79 -20.28
CA ILE A 310 -2.63 -8.50 -20.10
C ILE A 310 -3.76 -7.49 -20.28
N GLU A 311 -4.69 -7.77 -21.19
CA GLU A 311 -5.76 -6.84 -21.55
C GLU A 311 -6.69 -6.50 -20.37
N SER A 312 -7.02 -7.51 -19.57
CA SER A 312 -7.84 -7.34 -18.37
C SER A 312 -7.01 -6.90 -17.16
N CYS A 313 -7.58 -6.06 -16.31
CA CYS A 313 -6.92 -5.63 -15.09
C CYS A 313 -6.65 -6.82 -14.15
N ILE A 314 -5.45 -6.87 -13.58
CA ILE A 314 -5.05 -7.88 -12.61
C ILE A 314 -5.76 -7.61 -11.28
N GLU A 315 -6.42 -8.62 -10.73
CA GLU A 315 -7.21 -8.50 -9.51
C GLU A 315 -6.58 -9.19 -8.31
N ARG A 316 -5.85 -10.29 -8.52
CA ARG A 316 -5.11 -11.02 -7.47
C ARG A 316 -3.77 -11.50 -8.00
N ILE A 317 -2.79 -11.62 -7.09
CA ILE A 317 -1.48 -12.21 -7.36
C ILE A 317 -1.09 -13.18 -6.24
N ALA A 318 -0.33 -14.20 -6.59
CA ALA A 318 0.30 -15.12 -5.65
C ALA A 318 1.70 -15.50 -6.12
N ILE A 319 2.62 -15.70 -5.17
CA ILE A 319 3.98 -16.17 -5.44
C ILE A 319 4.31 -17.34 -4.52
N ASN A 320 5.06 -18.30 -5.06
CA ASN A 320 5.69 -19.35 -4.29
C ASN A 320 7.14 -19.55 -4.73
N ALA A 321 8.03 -19.39 -3.77
CA ALA A 321 9.48 -19.44 -3.98
C ALA A 321 10.13 -20.77 -3.57
N LYS A 322 9.38 -21.74 -3.03
CA LYS A 322 9.90 -23.02 -2.50
C LYS A 322 9.72 -24.23 -3.43
N ILE A 323 9.28 -24.03 -4.68
CA ILE A 323 8.99 -25.15 -5.59
C ILE A 323 10.27 -25.62 -6.33
N GLY A 324 10.68 -26.87 -6.07
CA GLY A 324 11.60 -27.67 -6.91
C GLY A 324 13.00 -27.95 -6.33
N SER A 325 13.46 -29.21 -6.42
CA SER A 325 14.75 -29.74 -5.94
C SER A 325 15.76 -30.10 -7.04
N THR A 326 15.58 -29.65 -8.29
CA THR A 326 16.54 -29.95 -9.37
C THR A 326 16.79 -28.81 -10.36
N GLU A 327 15.78 -28.00 -10.71
CA GLU A 327 15.95 -26.71 -11.42
C GLU A 327 14.83 -25.74 -10.97
N ALA A 328 14.98 -25.17 -9.77
CA ALA A 328 13.88 -24.59 -8.97
C ALA A 328 13.21 -23.35 -9.60
N SER A 329 12.22 -23.58 -10.48
CA SER A 329 11.32 -22.55 -10.98
C SER A 329 10.40 -22.05 -9.86
N LYS A 330 10.48 -20.76 -9.56
CA LYS A 330 9.56 -20.04 -8.69
C LYS A 330 8.22 -19.89 -9.41
N MET A 331 7.12 -19.94 -8.69
CA MET A 331 5.79 -19.92 -9.29
C MET A 331 5.14 -18.58 -9.04
N VAL A 332 4.57 -17.97 -10.08
CA VAL A 332 3.81 -16.73 -9.98
C VAL A 332 2.47 -16.89 -10.68
N ALA A 333 1.40 -16.63 -9.93
CA ALA A 333 0.04 -16.71 -10.40
C ALA A 333 -0.62 -15.33 -10.37
N ILE A 334 -1.47 -15.06 -11.33
CA ILE A 334 -2.36 -13.89 -11.34
C ILE A 334 -3.79 -14.33 -11.61
N SER A 335 -4.76 -13.52 -11.19
CA SER A 335 -6.13 -13.61 -11.68
C SER A 335 -6.60 -12.30 -12.30
N TYR A 336 -7.47 -12.44 -13.29
CA TYR A 336 -8.20 -11.35 -13.94
C TYR A 336 -9.61 -11.86 -14.26
N GLY A 337 -10.60 -11.44 -13.45
CA GLY A 337 -11.94 -12.00 -13.49
C GLY A 337 -11.97 -13.46 -13.01
N SER A 338 -12.44 -14.38 -13.87
CA SER A 338 -12.50 -15.81 -13.56
C SER A 338 -11.26 -16.61 -13.99
N GLN A 339 -10.36 -15.97 -14.75
CA GLN A 339 -9.17 -16.61 -15.28
C GLN A 339 -8.01 -16.51 -14.29
N VAL A 340 -7.23 -17.58 -14.19
CA VAL A 340 -5.99 -17.69 -13.42
C VAL A 340 -4.88 -18.03 -14.39
N ARG A 341 -3.82 -17.22 -14.44
CA ARG A 341 -2.65 -17.49 -15.28
C ARG A 341 -1.44 -17.79 -14.40
N LEU A 342 -0.70 -18.83 -14.77
CA LEU A 342 0.41 -19.36 -13.97
C LEU A 342 1.70 -19.44 -14.79
N TRP A 343 2.78 -18.94 -14.20
CA TRP A 343 4.13 -19.00 -14.76
C TRP A 343 5.11 -19.64 -13.79
N GLY A 344 6.06 -20.39 -14.33
CA GLY A 344 7.32 -20.73 -13.68
C GLY A 344 8.38 -19.69 -14.07
N ILE A 345 9.16 -19.23 -13.10
CA ILE A 345 10.20 -18.22 -13.25
C ILE A 345 11.48 -18.80 -12.67
N THR A 346 12.51 -18.89 -13.51
CA THR A 346 13.84 -19.30 -13.05
C THR A 346 14.58 -18.14 -12.38
N ASP A 347 15.62 -18.46 -11.62
CA ASP A 347 16.47 -17.48 -10.97
C ASP A 347 17.19 -16.51 -11.94
N VAL A 348 17.32 -16.91 -13.21
CA VAL A 348 17.89 -16.10 -14.32
C VAL A 348 16.84 -15.26 -15.07
N GLY A 349 15.56 -15.37 -14.70
CA GLY A 349 14.47 -14.61 -15.32
C GLY A 349 13.82 -15.27 -16.54
N SER A 350 14.27 -16.47 -16.93
CA SER A 350 13.56 -17.23 -17.96
C SER A 350 12.20 -17.69 -17.44
N ARG A 351 11.18 -17.61 -18.30
CA ARG A 351 9.79 -17.91 -17.98
C ARG A 351 9.34 -19.21 -18.63
N THR A 352 8.53 -19.98 -17.93
CA THR A 352 7.76 -21.11 -18.46
C THR A 352 6.28 -20.80 -18.29
N ASN A 353 5.51 -20.85 -19.38
CA ASN A 353 4.06 -20.70 -19.30
C ASN A 353 3.46 -22.05 -18.92
N ILE A 354 2.88 -22.12 -17.73
CA ILE A 354 2.35 -23.37 -17.18
C ILE A 354 0.91 -23.57 -17.62
N GLY A 355 0.12 -22.49 -17.64
CA GLY A 355 -1.23 -22.54 -18.17
C GLY A 355 -2.09 -21.36 -17.77
N THR A 356 -3.25 -21.30 -18.41
CA THR A 356 -4.38 -20.45 -18.01
C THR A 356 -5.54 -21.36 -17.64
N PHE A 357 -6.07 -21.16 -16.45
CA PHE A 357 -7.17 -21.94 -15.87
C PHE A 357 -8.37 -21.04 -15.65
N ASN A 358 -9.56 -21.63 -15.59
CA ASN A 358 -10.80 -20.89 -15.38
C ASN A 358 -11.54 -21.46 -14.17
N LEU A 359 -11.85 -20.61 -13.19
CA LEU A 359 -12.69 -20.99 -12.05
C LEU A 359 -14.20 -20.89 -12.39
N CYS A 360 -14.53 -20.37 -13.57
CA CYS A 360 -15.88 -20.06 -14.07
C CYS A 360 -16.64 -18.98 -13.27
N VAL A 361 -16.11 -18.59 -12.12
CA VAL A 361 -16.56 -17.46 -11.30
C VAL A 361 -15.37 -16.58 -11.00
N ARG A 362 -15.62 -15.33 -10.60
CA ARG A 362 -14.56 -14.38 -10.24
C ARG A 362 -13.71 -14.94 -9.08
N VAL A 363 -12.40 -14.86 -9.25
CA VAL A 363 -11.42 -15.31 -8.26
C VAL A 363 -11.19 -14.20 -7.24
N GLU A 364 -11.57 -14.46 -5.99
CA GLU A 364 -11.41 -13.50 -4.90
C GLU A 364 -10.28 -13.86 -3.96
N TYR A 365 -9.82 -15.10 -3.91
CA TYR A 365 -8.60 -15.42 -3.16
C TYR A 365 -7.71 -16.30 -4.01
N LEU A 366 -6.42 -15.97 -4.06
CA LEU A 366 -5.42 -16.68 -4.85
C LEU A 366 -4.15 -16.77 -4.00
N PHE A 367 -3.73 -17.99 -3.65
CA PHE A 367 -2.57 -18.23 -2.78
C PHE A 367 -2.03 -19.65 -2.97
N PHE A 368 -0.83 -19.91 -2.44
CA PHE A 368 -0.24 -21.24 -2.48
C PHE A 368 -0.31 -21.93 -1.11
N ILE A 369 -0.54 -23.24 -1.11
CA ILE A 369 -0.34 -24.14 0.02
C ILE A 369 0.68 -25.20 -0.41
N GLY A 370 1.89 -25.16 0.14
CA GLY A 370 2.95 -26.09 -0.28
C GLY A 370 3.24 -25.97 -1.78
N SER A 371 3.02 -27.03 -2.56
CA SER A 371 3.20 -27.05 -4.03
C SER A 371 1.90 -26.83 -4.81
N GLN A 372 0.83 -26.41 -4.14
CA GLN A 372 -0.51 -26.28 -4.74
C GLN A 372 -0.92 -24.82 -4.82
N LEU A 373 -1.48 -24.41 -5.96
CA LEU A 373 -2.12 -23.11 -6.12
C LEU A 373 -3.61 -23.27 -5.86
N VAL A 374 -4.15 -22.45 -4.98
CA VAL A 374 -5.56 -22.46 -4.58
C VAL A 374 -6.21 -21.16 -5.04
N ALA A 375 -7.36 -21.28 -5.71
CA ALA A 375 -8.24 -20.18 -6.06
C ALA A 375 -9.60 -20.37 -5.39
N LEU A 376 -10.09 -19.35 -4.68
CA LEU A 376 -11.40 -19.37 -4.01
C LEU A 376 -12.30 -18.25 -4.51
N SER A 377 -13.60 -18.54 -4.53
CA SER A 377 -14.65 -17.54 -4.71
C SER A 377 -15.67 -17.65 -3.57
N PRO A 378 -16.13 -16.53 -2.97
CA PRO A 378 -17.16 -16.53 -1.93
C PRO A 378 -18.48 -17.17 -2.37
N SER A 379 -18.70 -17.27 -3.69
CA SER A 379 -19.83 -17.99 -4.29
C SER A 379 -19.85 -19.49 -4.00
N GLY A 380 -18.77 -20.06 -3.43
CA GLY A 380 -18.67 -21.49 -3.12
C GLY A 380 -17.94 -22.30 -4.20
N LYS A 381 -16.96 -21.70 -4.87
CA LYS A 381 -16.11 -22.40 -5.84
C LYS A 381 -14.66 -22.44 -5.34
N LEU A 382 -14.06 -23.63 -5.42
CA LEU A 382 -12.68 -23.91 -5.06
C LEU A 382 -11.96 -24.50 -6.29
N GLY A 383 -10.87 -23.88 -6.70
CA GLY A 383 -9.96 -24.38 -7.72
C GLY A 383 -8.61 -24.72 -7.10
N VAL A 384 -8.06 -25.88 -7.43
CA VAL A 384 -6.75 -26.33 -6.95
C VAL A 384 -5.92 -26.82 -8.13
N TRP A 385 -4.73 -26.26 -8.27
CA TRP A 385 -3.69 -26.75 -9.18
C TRP A 385 -2.56 -27.40 -8.39
N HIS A 386 -2.04 -28.52 -8.88
CA HIS A 386 -0.93 -29.22 -8.23
C HIS A 386 0.32 -29.28 -9.11
N ALA A 387 1.46 -28.83 -8.57
CA ALA A 387 2.68 -28.66 -9.36
C ALA A 387 3.29 -29.93 -9.93
N MET A 388 3.23 -31.07 -9.23
CA MET A 388 3.85 -32.30 -9.73
C MET A 388 3.03 -32.95 -10.83
N THR A 389 1.70 -32.91 -10.71
CA THR A 389 0.78 -33.55 -11.67
C THR A 389 0.31 -32.61 -12.76
N GLN A 390 0.60 -31.31 -12.64
CA GLN A 390 0.22 -30.26 -13.58
C GLN A 390 -1.29 -30.24 -13.87
N HIS A 391 -2.10 -30.63 -12.88
CA HIS A 391 -3.54 -30.78 -13.03
C HIS A 391 -4.28 -29.67 -12.30
N TRP A 392 -5.28 -29.09 -12.96
CA TRP A 392 -6.24 -28.14 -12.41
C TRP A 392 -7.56 -28.83 -12.14
N GLN A 393 -8.04 -28.75 -10.90
CA GLN A 393 -9.33 -29.32 -10.48
C GLN A 393 -10.21 -28.22 -9.89
N THR A 394 -11.50 -28.25 -10.18
CA THR A 394 -12.48 -27.34 -9.59
C THR A 394 -13.57 -28.13 -8.88
N GLN A 395 -13.95 -27.70 -7.68
CA GLN A 395 -15.00 -28.31 -6.87
C GLN A 395 -15.95 -27.24 -6.33
N ASP A 396 -17.23 -27.61 -6.27
CA ASP A 396 -18.26 -26.85 -5.57
C ASP A 396 -18.19 -27.11 -4.07
N VAL A 397 -18.21 -26.02 -3.30
CA VAL A 397 -18.20 -26.03 -1.83
C VAL A 397 -19.29 -25.08 -1.32
N MET A 398 -19.55 -25.13 -0.02
CA MET A 398 -20.46 -24.18 0.61
C MET A 398 -19.94 -22.73 0.45
N PRO A 399 -20.82 -21.71 0.30
CA PRO A 399 -20.41 -20.32 0.18
C PRO A 399 -19.43 -19.90 1.28
N ILE A 400 -18.26 -19.41 0.84
CA ILE A 400 -17.09 -19.18 1.69
C ILE A 400 -17.15 -17.76 2.24
N ALA A 401 -17.13 -17.62 3.55
CA ALA A 401 -17.07 -16.34 4.25
C ALA A 401 -15.67 -15.98 4.72
N SER A 402 -14.88 -16.98 5.11
CA SER A 402 -13.50 -16.82 5.57
C SER A 402 -12.70 -18.10 5.33
N PHE A 403 -11.38 -18.00 5.35
CA PHE A 403 -10.50 -19.15 5.25
C PHE A 403 -9.20 -18.88 6.02
N ASP A 404 -8.52 -19.94 6.41
CA ASP A 404 -7.14 -19.88 6.91
C ASP A 404 -6.40 -21.19 6.57
N THR A 405 -5.08 -21.16 6.65
CA THR A 405 -4.22 -22.29 6.29
C THR A 405 -3.28 -22.67 7.44
N ALA A 406 -3.17 -23.95 7.72
CA ALA A 406 -2.26 -24.50 8.72
C ALA A 406 -1.48 -25.67 8.13
N GLY A 407 -0.21 -25.45 7.79
CA GLY A 407 0.62 -26.43 7.11
C GLY A 407 0.02 -26.81 5.74
N SER A 408 -0.52 -28.02 5.63
CA SER A 408 -1.22 -28.50 4.43
C SER A 408 -2.74 -28.53 4.56
N ILE A 409 -3.30 -28.03 5.66
CA ILE A 409 -4.74 -28.02 5.88
C ILE A 409 -5.28 -26.65 5.44
N LEU A 410 -6.32 -26.67 4.62
CA LEU A 410 -7.13 -25.49 4.32
C LEU A 410 -8.41 -25.55 5.15
N LEU A 411 -8.68 -24.51 5.93
CA LEU A 411 -9.93 -24.34 6.66
C LEU A 411 -10.81 -23.33 5.92
N LEU A 412 -12.10 -23.64 5.81
CA LEU A 412 -13.12 -22.80 5.19
C LEU A 412 -14.22 -22.52 6.19
N GLY A 413 -14.37 -21.27 6.61
CA GLY A 413 -15.52 -20.78 7.35
C GLY A 413 -16.62 -20.38 6.38
N CYS A 414 -17.80 -21.00 6.49
CA CYS A 414 -18.89 -20.85 5.54
C CYS A 414 -20.07 -20.04 6.07
N ASN A 415 -20.91 -19.56 5.15
CA ASN A 415 -22.10 -18.76 5.46
C ASN A 415 -23.18 -19.54 6.23
N ASN A 416 -23.12 -20.87 6.24
CA ASN A 416 -24.04 -21.74 6.97
C ASN A 416 -23.60 -22.01 8.42
N GLY A 417 -22.55 -21.35 8.89
CA GLY A 417 -21.98 -21.53 10.23
C GLY A 417 -21.10 -22.76 10.40
N CYS A 418 -20.80 -23.49 9.33
CA CYS A 418 -19.86 -24.60 9.36
C CYS A 418 -18.43 -24.13 9.12
N ILE A 419 -17.50 -24.88 9.72
CA ILE A 419 -16.08 -24.87 9.40
C ILE A 419 -15.80 -26.19 8.70
N TYR A 420 -15.37 -26.13 7.44
CA TYR A 420 -14.88 -27.29 6.69
C TYR A 420 -13.36 -27.30 6.67
N TYR A 421 -12.77 -28.48 6.57
CA TYR A 421 -11.34 -28.63 6.32
C TYR A 421 -11.08 -29.51 5.11
N ILE A 422 -9.97 -29.22 4.44
CA ILE A 422 -9.46 -29.94 3.27
C ILE A 422 -7.99 -30.26 3.51
N ASP A 423 -7.63 -31.53 3.39
CA ASP A 423 -6.25 -31.99 3.52
C ASP A 423 -5.55 -31.97 2.15
N MET A 424 -4.77 -30.92 1.92
CA MET A 424 -4.09 -30.71 0.65
C MET A 424 -3.00 -31.76 0.38
N GLN A 425 -2.46 -32.46 1.39
CA GLN A 425 -1.51 -33.55 1.13
C GLN A 425 -2.18 -34.77 0.49
N LYS A 426 -3.48 -34.97 0.75
CA LYS A 426 -4.25 -36.07 0.15
C LYS A 426 -4.71 -35.75 -1.27
N PHE A 427 -4.58 -34.49 -1.71
CA PHE A 427 -4.98 -34.06 -3.05
C PHE A 427 -4.46 -34.99 -4.16
N PRO A 428 -3.13 -35.28 -4.27
CA PRO A 428 -2.62 -36.09 -5.38
C PRO A 428 -3.13 -37.53 -5.36
N LEU A 429 -3.45 -38.06 -4.18
CA LEU A 429 -3.99 -39.41 -4.01
C LEU A 429 -5.47 -39.50 -4.44
N ARG A 430 -6.20 -38.38 -4.37
CA ARG A 430 -7.65 -38.31 -4.61
C ARG A 430 -8.04 -37.69 -5.94
N MET A 431 -7.06 -37.26 -6.75
CA MET A 431 -7.27 -36.81 -8.13
C MET A 431 -8.02 -37.81 -9.01
N LYS A 432 -7.96 -39.12 -8.72
CA LYS A 432 -8.70 -40.14 -9.49
C LYS A 432 -10.22 -40.05 -9.33
N ASP A 433 -10.68 -39.64 -8.16
CA ASP A 433 -12.11 -39.60 -7.81
C ASP A 433 -12.73 -38.22 -8.07
N ASN A 434 -11.93 -37.24 -8.53
CA ASN A 434 -12.31 -35.84 -8.72
C ASN A 434 -12.94 -35.18 -7.47
N ASP A 435 -12.54 -35.64 -6.28
CA ASP A 435 -13.05 -35.14 -5.00
C ASP A 435 -11.91 -34.71 -4.07
N LEU A 436 -12.00 -33.50 -3.51
CA LEU A 436 -11.02 -32.96 -2.56
C LEU A 436 -11.29 -33.41 -1.12
N LEU A 437 -12.34 -34.21 -0.88
CA LEU A 437 -12.76 -34.67 0.45
C LEU A 437 -12.98 -33.51 1.42
N VAL A 438 -13.93 -32.65 1.07
CA VAL A 438 -14.33 -31.54 1.93
C VAL A 438 -15.09 -32.11 3.13
N THR A 439 -14.51 -31.97 4.32
CA THR A 439 -15.06 -32.56 5.55
C THR A 439 -15.48 -31.50 6.54
N GLU A 440 -16.69 -31.63 7.10
CA GLU A 440 -17.18 -30.75 8.17
C GLU A 440 -16.36 -31.02 9.44
N LEU A 441 -15.68 -29.98 9.93
CA LEU A 441 -14.88 -30.04 11.15
C LEU A 441 -15.71 -29.65 12.37
N TYR A 442 -16.49 -28.57 12.24
CA TYR A 442 -17.22 -27.97 13.34
C TYR A 442 -18.42 -27.16 12.82
N ARG A 443 -19.43 -26.96 13.66
CA ARG A 443 -20.60 -26.13 13.38
C ARG A 443 -20.85 -25.17 14.54
N ASP A 444 -21.04 -23.89 14.18
CA ASP A 444 -21.42 -22.85 15.12
C ASP A 444 -22.70 -23.23 15.88
N PRO A 445 -22.71 -23.21 17.23
CA PRO A 445 -23.88 -23.54 18.04
C PRO A 445 -25.16 -22.77 17.71
N ASN A 446 -25.02 -21.55 17.18
CA ASN A 446 -26.13 -20.68 16.81
C ASN A 446 -26.34 -20.64 15.29
N ASN A 447 -25.63 -21.48 14.52
CA ASN A 447 -25.59 -21.47 13.05
C ASN A 447 -25.26 -20.08 12.46
N GLU A 448 -24.45 -19.28 13.16
CA GLU A 448 -24.04 -17.97 12.64
C GLU A 448 -22.94 -18.13 11.57
N PRO A 449 -22.95 -17.33 10.49
CA PRO A 449 -21.89 -17.34 9.49
C PRO A 449 -20.50 -17.13 10.11
N VAL A 450 -19.52 -17.93 9.70
CA VAL A 450 -18.14 -17.85 10.16
C VAL A 450 -17.38 -16.82 9.33
N THR A 451 -17.36 -15.57 9.78
CA THR A 451 -16.93 -14.41 8.98
C THR A 451 -15.44 -14.11 9.06
N ALA A 452 -14.74 -14.70 10.01
CA ALA A 452 -13.29 -14.67 10.14
C ALA A 452 -12.84 -15.96 10.82
N ILE A 453 -11.67 -16.48 10.46
CA ILE A 453 -11.11 -17.69 11.06
C ILE A 453 -9.59 -17.56 11.14
N SER A 454 -9.02 -18.09 12.22
CA SER A 454 -7.58 -18.21 12.40
C SER A 454 -7.24 -19.48 13.15
N VAL A 455 -6.28 -20.25 12.63
CA VAL A 455 -5.79 -21.49 13.22
C VAL A 455 -4.36 -21.32 13.72
N TYR A 456 -4.12 -21.82 14.93
CA TYR A 456 -2.79 -21.92 15.52
C TYR A 456 -2.49 -23.38 15.80
N LEU A 457 -1.37 -23.87 15.26
CA LEU A 457 -0.88 -25.22 15.52
C LEU A 457 0.21 -25.16 16.58
N THR A 458 -0.02 -25.77 17.74
CA THR A 458 1.02 -25.82 18.77
C THR A 458 2.21 -26.64 18.25
N PRO A 459 3.45 -26.09 18.30
CA PRO A 459 4.63 -26.79 17.82
C PRO A 459 4.80 -28.16 18.49
N LYS A 460 5.26 -29.16 17.73
CA LYS A 460 5.63 -30.48 18.25
C LYS A 460 6.81 -30.34 19.21
N THR A 461 6.53 -30.11 20.49
CA THR A 461 7.51 -30.39 21.54
C THR A 461 7.44 -31.89 21.86
N ASN A 462 8.54 -32.50 22.27
CA ASN A 462 8.66 -33.95 22.54
C ASN A 462 7.67 -34.53 23.59
N ILE A 463 6.73 -33.73 24.09
CA ILE A 463 5.84 -34.00 25.22
C ILE A 463 4.36 -33.80 24.84
N CYS A 464 4.04 -33.13 23.73
CA CYS A 464 2.69 -32.67 23.40
C CYS A 464 2.33 -33.04 21.94
N GLY A 465 1.19 -33.73 21.72
CA GLY A 465 0.67 -34.05 20.39
C GLY A 465 0.31 -32.81 19.55
N ASN A 466 -0.19 -32.98 18.32
CA ASN A 466 -0.63 -31.85 17.49
C ASN A 466 -1.94 -31.27 18.05
N TRP A 467 -1.88 -30.12 18.71
CA TRP A 467 -3.07 -29.38 19.14
C TRP A 467 -3.56 -28.54 17.98
N ILE A 468 -4.87 -28.54 17.74
CA ILE A 468 -5.51 -27.62 16.81
C ILE A 468 -6.32 -26.63 17.63
N GLU A 469 -5.93 -25.37 17.56
CA GLU A 469 -6.62 -24.27 18.20
C GLU A 469 -7.15 -23.34 17.12
N ILE A 470 -8.45 -23.11 17.09
CA ILE A 470 -9.10 -22.29 16.06
C ILE A 470 -9.90 -21.19 16.74
N ALA A 471 -9.57 -19.95 16.43
CA ALA A 471 -10.38 -18.80 16.78
C ALA A 471 -11.20 -18.38 15.55
N TYR A 472 -12.49 -18.11 15.73
CA TYR A 472 -13.34 -17.63 14.64
C TYR A 472 -14.29 -16.52 15.10
N GLY A 473 -14.64 -15.65 14.17
CA GLY A 473 -15.56 -14.54 14.37
C GLY A 473 -16.90 -14.79 13.68
N THR A 474 -17.97 -14.21 14.22
CA THR A 474 -19.32 -14.34 13.66
C THR A 474 -19.88 -13.00 13.18
N THR A 475 -21.00 -13.08 12.45
CA THR A 475 -21.72 -11.91 11.93
C THR A 475 -22.29 -11.02 13.05
N SER A 476 -22.62 -11.58 14.22
CA SER A 476 -23.15 -10.83 15.36
C SER A 476 -22.09 -10.11 16.19
N GLY A 477 -20.80 -10.30 15.89
CA GLY A 477 -19.71 -9.70 16.66
C GLY A 477 -19.14 -10.59 17.77
N ALA A 478 -19.56 -11.87 17.83
CA ALA A 478 -18.96 -12.84 18.73
C ALA A 478 -17.62 -13.36 18.18
N VAL A 479 -16.66 -13.59 19.08
CA VAL A 479 -15.41 -14.31 18.79
C VAL A 479 -15.42 -15.59 19.60
N ARG A 480 -15.16 -16.73 18.99
CA ARG A 480 -15.25 -18.05 19.62
C ARG A 480 -13.93 -18.78 19.43
N LEU A 481 -13.53 -19.53 20.46
CA LEU A 481 -12.32 -20.34 20.46
C LEU A 481 -12.74 -21.79 20.58
N ILE A 482 -12.34 -22.61 19.61
CA ILE A 482 -12.52 -24.07 19.63
C ILE A 482 -11.15 -24.74 19.69
N VAL A 483 -11.06 -25.85 20.41
CA VAL A 483 -9.81 -26.60 20.59
C VAL A 483 -10.04 -28.08 20.33
N GLN A 484 -9.03 -28.75 19.79
CA GLN A 484 -9.01 -30.19 19.64
C GLN A 484 -7.80 -30.78 20.36
N HIS A 485 -8.06 -31.65 21.33
CA HIS A 485 -7.03 -32.30 22.13
C HIS A 485 -6.49 -33.57 21.44
N PRO A 486 -5.18 -33.89 21.60
CA PRO A 486 -4.61 -35.15 21.13
C PRO A 486 -5.26 -36.39 21.76
N GLU A 487 -5.75 -36.28 23.00
CA GLU A 487 -6.42 -37.38 23.71
C GLU A 487 -7.87 -37.60 23.24
N THR A 488 -8.45 -36.62 22.55
CA THR A 488 -9.79 -36.71 21.95
C THR A 488 -9.73 -36.97 20.45
N VAL A 489 -8.61 -37.49 19.91
CA VAL A 489 -8.47 -37.83 18.49
C VAL A 489 -9.54 -38.87 18.11
N GLY A 490 -10.60 -38.41 17.44
CA GLY A 490 -11.82 -39.18 17.16
C GLY A 490 -13.10 -38.38 17.45
N HIS A 491 -13.04 -37.43 18.37
CA HIS A 491 -14.06 -36.40 18.57
C HIS A 491 -13.63 -35.10 17.86
N GLY A 492 -14.58 -34.40 17.25
CA GLY A 492 -14.34 -33.10 16.62
C GLY A 492 -13.93 -32.02 17.63
N PRO A 493 -13.42 -30.86 17.18
CA PRO A 493 -13.08 -29.75 18.06
C PRO A 493 -14.27 -29.31 18.94
N GLN A 494 -13.98 -28.86 20.16
CA GLN A 494 -14.99 -28.43 21.12
C GLN A 494 -14.89 -26.93 21.39
N LEU A 495 -16.03 -26.31 21.72
CA LEU A 495 -16.09 -24.90 22.12
C LEU A 495 -15.39 -24.72 23.47
N PHE A 496 -14.32 -23.93 23.46
CA PHE A 496 -13.55 -23.59 24.65
C PHE A 496 -14.06 -22.30 25.30
N GLN A 497 -14.29 -21.25 24.50
CA GLN A 497 -14.71 -19.93 25.00
C GLN A 497 -15.47 -19.12 23.95
N THR A 498 -16.42 -18.30 24.40
CA THR A 498 -17.11 -17.28 23.59
C THR A 498 -16.88 -15.89 24.18
N PHE A 499 -16.49 -14.94 23.33
CA PHE A 499 -16.31 -13.52 23.65
C PHE A 499 -17.35 -12.70 22.88
N THR A 500 -18.29 -12.08 23.59
CA THR A 500 -19.33 -11.20 23.02
C THR A 500 -18.92 -9.74 23.20
N VAL A 501 -18.07 -9.24 22.31
CA VAL A 501 -17.32 -8.00 22.55
C VAL A 501 -17.47 -6.95 21.48
N HIS A 502 -17.81 -7.35 20.25
CA HIS A 502 -18.13 -6.41 19.18
C HIS A 502 -19.64 -6.30 19.04
N GLN A 503 -20.11 -5.12 18.63
CA GLN A 503 -21.52 -4.88 18.28
C GLN A 503 -21.77 -5.06 16.78
N SER A 504 -20.71 -5.23 16.01
CA SER A 504 -20.68 -5.31 14.56
C SER A 504 -19.94 -6.57 14.11
N ARG A 505 -20.18 -7.02 12.87
CA ARG A 505 -19.57 -8.23 12.27
C ARG A 505 -18.06 -8.27 12.46
N VAL A 506 -17.54 -9.42 12.89
CA VAL A 506 -16.09 -9.66 12.96
C VAL A 506 -15.56 -9.89 11.55
N ILE A 507 -14.59 -9.09 11.11
CA ILE A 507 -13.98 -9.16 9.77
C ILE A 507 -12.62 -9.84 9.78
N LYS A 508 -11.94 -9.86 10.94
CA LYS A 508 -10.66 -10.56 11.09
C LYS A 508 -10.46 -11.05 12.50
N VAL A 509 -9.88 -12.23 12.62
CA VAL A 509 -9.41 -12.82 13.88
C VAL A 509 -8.00 -13.33 13.63
N THR A 510 -7.14 -13.23 14.64
CA THR A 510 -5.79 -13.78 14.57
C THR A 510 -5.45 -14.38 15.93
N LEU A 511 -5.09 -15.65 15.93
CA LEU A 511 -4.63 -16.38 17.10
C LEU A 511 -3.13 -16.59 16.99
N SER A 512 -2.38 -16.04 17.95
CA SER A 512 -0.93 -16.12 18.02
C SER A 512 -0.48 -16.90 19.28
N GLU A 513 0.83 -17.07 19.47
CA GLU A 513 1.37 -17.69 20.67
C GLU A 513 0.97 -16.90 21.94
N LYS A 514 0.87 -15.57 21.84
CA LYS A 514 0.68 -14.69 23.02
C LYS A 514 -0.65 -13.96 23.04
N TYR A 515 -1.29 -13.78 21.88
CA TYR A 515 -2.45 -12.90 21.76
C TYR A 515 -3.55 -13.53 20.90
N LEU A 516 -4.78 -13.27 21.30
CA LEU A 516 -5.96 -13.34 20.45
C LEU A 516 -6.30 -11.91 20.05
N VAL A 517 -6.40 -11.63 18.75
CA VAL A 517 -6.78 -10.32 18.23
C VAL A 517 -8.03 -10.48 17.38
N SER A 518 -8.98 -9.56 17.54
CA SER A 518 -10.19 -9.50 16.71
C SER A 518 -10.42 -8.09 16.20
N VAL A 519 -10.97 -7.99 14.99
CA VAL A 519 -11.30 -6.73 14.31
C VAL A 519 -12.72 -6.81 13.81
N CYS A 520 -13.56 -5.83 14.14
CA CYS A 520 -14.90 -5.73 13.58
C CYS A 520 -15.01 -4.66 12.49
N SER A 521 -16.05 -4.76 11.66
CA SER A 521 -16.26 -3.89 10.49
C SER A 521 -16.47 -2.42 10.85
N GLU A 522 -16.88 -2.12 12.08
CA GLU A 522 -17.17 -0.76 12.50
C GLU A 522 -15.87 -0.03 12.89
N TYR A 523 -15.43 0.88 12.02
CA TYR A 523 -14.18 1.66 12.19
C TYR A 523 -12.91 0.82 12.38
N ASN A 524 -12.91 -0.44 11.93
CA ASN A 524 -11.87 -1.43 12.23
C ASN A 524 -11.54 -1.45 13.74
N HIS A 525 -12.56 -1.58 14.59
CA HIS A 525 -12.36 -1.64 16.04
C HIS A 525 -11.68 -2.95 16.42
N VAL A 526 -10.49 -2.82 17.01
CA VAL A 526 -9.61 -3.91 17.43
C VAL A 526 -9.79 -4.18 18.92
N ARG A 527 -9.87 -5.45 19.26
CA ARG A 527 -9.74 -5.95 20.64
C ARG A 527 -8.68 -7.03 20.70
N SER A 528 -7.85 -6.97 21.74
CA SER A 528 -6.73 -7.89 21.96
C SER A 528 -6.82 -8.50 23.36
N TRP A 529 -6.57 -9.80 23.48
CA TRP A 529 -6.47 -10.53 24.74
C TRP A 529 -5.13 -11.26 24.79
N ARG A 530 -4.45 -11.20 25.93
CA ARG A 530 -3.34 -12.11 26.19
C ARG A 530 -3.86 -13.53 26.41
N VAL A 531 -3.18 -14.46 25.77
CA VAL A 531 -3.46 -15.89 25.80
C VAL A 531 -2.29 -16.58 26.50
N THR A 532 -2.60 -17.54 27.39
CA THR A 532 -1.57 -18.33 28.09
C THR A 532 -1.78 -19.81 27.85
N ARG A 533 -0.67 -20.53 27.63
CA ARG A 533 -0.68 -21.97 27.43
C ARG A 533 0.09 -22.68 28.56
N PHE A 534 -0.53 -23.67 29.18
CA PHE A 534 0.08 -24.52 30.19
C PHE A 534 0.27 -25.90 29.57
N ARG A 535 1.52 -26.39 29.55
CA ARG A 535 1.88 -27.66 28.89
C ARG A 535 1.42 -27.74 27.42
N GLY A 536 1.49 -26.62 26.71
CA GLY A 536 1.07 -26.51 25.30
C GLY A 536 -0.43 -26.35 25.07
N MET A 537 -1.25 -26.35 26.13
CA MET A 537 -2.70 -26.16 26.07
C MET A 537 -3.11 -24.78 26.52
N LEU A 538 -4.04 -24.13 25.82
CA LEU A 538 -4.74 -22.93 26.31
C LEU A 538 -5.25 -23.14 27.75
N SER A 539 -4.61 -22.50 28.73
CA SER A 539 -4.74 -22.83 30.15
C SER A 539 -5.70 -21.95 30.91
N THR A 540 -5.81 -20.69 30.49
CA THR A 540 -6.71 -19.73 31.11
C THR A 540 -7.82 -19.46 30.11
N GLN A 541 -9.08 -19.54 30.54
CA GLN A 541 -10.12 -18.77 29.87
C GLN A 541 -9.63 -17.32 29.89
N PRO A 542 -9.27 -16.72 28.74
CA PRO A 542 -8.91 -15.31 28.73
C PRO A 542 -10.08 -14.56 29.36
N GLY A 543 -9.81 -13.62 30.27
CA GLY A 543 -10.87 -12.83 30.89
C GLY A 543 -11.79 -12.24 29.80
N SER A 544 -13.08 -12.11 30.10
CA SER A 544 -14.04 -11.54 29.13
C SER A 544 -13.67 -10.11 28.72
N THR A 545 -12.87 -9.42 29.53
CA THR A 545 -12.33 -8.09 29.26
C THR A 545 -11.04 -8.17 28.42
N PRO A 546 -10.97 -7.48 27.27
CA PRO A 546 -9.74 -7.38 26.49
C PRO A 546 -8.67 -6.56 27.20
N GLU A 547 -7.40 -6.87 26.93
CA GLU A 547 -6.22 -6.10 27.38
C GLU A 547 -6.14 -4.74 26.68
N ALA A 548 -6.55 -4.68 25.41
CA ALA A 548 -6.58 -3.43 24.65
C ALA A 548 -7.81 -3.32 23.76
N SER A 549 -8.24 -2.07 23.54
CA SER A 549 -9.38 -1.71 22.70
C SER A 549 -9.09 -0.39 21.99
N PHE A 550 -8.92 -0.42 20.67
CA PHE A 550 -8.55 0.75 19.87
C PHE A 550 -9.06 0.64 18.43
N LYS A 551 -9.09 1.76 17.69
CA LYS A 551 -9.56 1.81 16.30
C LYS A 551 -8.41 1.97 15.32
N ILE A 552 -8.48 1.29 14.17
CA ILE A 552 -7.59 1.48 13.01
C ILE A 552 -8.39 2.19 11.92
N VAL A 553 -8.57 3.49 12.10
CA VAL A 553 -9.38 4.31 11.19
C VAL A 553 -8.69 4.42 9.83
N SER A 554 -9.43 4.09 8.78
CA SER A 554 -9.09 4.27 7.38
C SER A 554 -10.33 4.81 6.68
N LEU A 555 -10.20 5.90 5.94
CA LEU A 555 -11.25 6.41 5.07
C LEU A 555 -11.30 5.56 3.80
N GLU A 556 -12.51 5.36 3.29
CA GLU A 556 -12.72 4.71 2.00
C GLU A 556 -12.46 5.70 0.86
N ASN A 557 -12.01 5.18 -0.27
CA ASN A 557 -11.85 5.98 -1.48
C ASN A 557 -13.22 6.31 -2.09
N VAL A 558 -13.34 7.46 -2.76
CA VAL A 558 -14.60 7.97 -3.36
C VAL A 558 -15.19 6.97 -4.38
N GLU A 559 -14.33 6.17 -5.02
CA GLU A 559 -14.70 4.99 -5.79
C GLU A 559 -13.90 3.77 -5.32
N PRO A 560 -14.46 2.89 -4.46
CA PRO A 560 -13.75 1.71 -4.02
C PRO A 560 -13.72 0.67 -5.15
N THR A 561 -12.68 0.70 -5.98
CA THR A 561 -12.30 -0.48 -6.77
C THR A 561 -11.96 -1.61 -5.81
N MET A 562 -12.45 -2.83 -6.03
CA MET A 562 -12.16 -3.98 -5.13
C MET A 562 -10.67 -4.20 -4.85
N ILE A 563 -9.80 -3.84 -5.80
CA ILE A 563 -8.34 -3.90 -5.70
C ILE A 563 -7.82 -3.00 -4.56
N TYR A 564 -8.48 -1.87 -4.30
CA TYR A 564 -8.08 -0.93 -3.24
C TYR A 564 -8.12 -1.58 -1.85
N GLY A 565 -9.16 -2.37 -1.55
CA GLY A 565 -9.29 -3.08 -0.28
C GLY A 565 -8.17 -4.09 -0.07
N VAL A 566 -7.86 -4.90 -1.09
CA VAL A 566 -6.80 -5.92 -1.06
C VAL A 566 -5.41 -5.29 -0.87
N ALA A 567 -5.19 -4.13 -1.49
CA ALA A 567 -3.91 -3.42 -1.47
C ALA A 567 -3.63 -2.68 -0.16
N ASN A 568 -4.68 -2.35 0.60
CA ASN A 568 -4.63 -1.51 1.80
C ASN A 568 -5.23 -2.21 3.02
N GLU A 569 -5.22 -3.55 3.06
CA GLU A 569 -5.62 -4.32 4.24
C GLU A 569 -4.79 -3.91 5.45
N CYS A 570 -5.42 -3.56 6.57
CA CYS A 570 -4.70 -2.94 7.68
C CYS A 570 -3.91 -3.91 8.57
N GLY A 571 -4.00 -5.23 8.37
CA GLY A 571 -3.37 -6.24 9.23
C GLY A 571 -4.37 -6.95 10.15
N PRO A 572 -3.94 -7.62 11.23
CA PRO A 572 -2.56 -7.67 11.71
C PRO A 572 -1.63 -8.41 10.73
N PHE A 573 -0.36 -8.03 10.72
CA PHE A 573 0.72 -8.59 9.93
C PHE A 573 1.87 -9.06 10.83
N GLY A 574 2.51 -10.17 10.46
CA GLY A 574 3.58 -10.80 11.23
C GLY A 574 3.29 -12.29 11.42
N GLU A 575 4.32 -13.07 11.76
CA GLU A 575 4.15 -14.49 12.06
C GLU A 575 3.34 -14.70 13.35
N GLN A 576 2.84 -15.92 13.57
CA GLN A 576 2.02 -16.24 14.75
C GLN A 576 2.84 -16.34 16.04
N ASP A 577 4.15 -16.57 15.95
CA ASP A 577 5.04 -16.67 17.12
C ASP A 577 5.68 -15.32 17.49
N ASP A 578 5.52 -14.33 16.62
CA ASP A 578 6.13 -13.01 16.73
C ASP A 578 5.11 -11.91 17.06
N GLU A 579 5.61 -10.70 17.34
CA GLU A 579 4.74 -9.54 17.46
C GLU A 579 4.13 -9.13 16.13
N GLN A 580 2.82 -8.93 16.14
CA GLN A 580 2.07 -8.51 14.97
C GLN A 580 1.80 -7.02 14.99
N VAL A 581 1.68 -6.43 13.80
CA VAL A 581 1.47 -5.00 13.61
C VAL A 581 0.27 -4.72 12.69
N PHE A 582 -0.42 -3.61 12.94
CA PHE A 582 -1.34 -3.00 12.02
C PHE A 582 -0.64 -1.88 11.23
N ILE A 583 -1.02 -1.75 9.96
CA ILE A 583 -0.66 -0.62 9.11
C ILE A 583 -1.91 0.24 8.95
N GLN A 584 -1.84 1.48 9.42
CA GLN A 584 -2.95 2.42 9.36
C GLN A 584 -2.64 3.50 8.31
N LYS A 585 -3.41 3.47 7.22
CA LYS A 585 -3.45 4.54 6.23
C LYS A 585 -4.78 5.27 6.38
N VAL A 586 -4.74 6.51 6.87
CA VAL A 586 -5.95 7.25 7.27
C VAL A 586 -6.72 7.74 6.05
N VAL A 587 -6.01 8.32 5.08
CA VAL A 587 -6.58 8.94 3.88
C VAL A 587 -6.08 8.18 2.63
N PRO A 588 -6.94 7.91 1.63
CA PRO A 588 -6.55 7.19 0.41
C PRO A 588 -5.40 7.79 -0.38
N ASP A 589 -5.27 9.11 -0.38
CA ASP A 589 -4.24 9.82 -1.13
C ASP A 589 -2.99 10.17 -0.30
N SER A 590 -2.91 9.64 0.93
CA SER A 590 -1.80 9.86 1.85
C SER A 590 -0.46 9.34 1.33
N ASP A 591 0.59 10.13 1.53
CA ASP A 591 2.00 9.75 1.40
C ASP A 591 2.54 9.11 2.69
N GLN A 592 1.71 9.03 3.73
CA GLN A 592 2.07 8.59 5.07
C GLN A 592 1.22 7.41 5.55
N ILE A 593 1.86 6.50 6.29
CA ILE A 593 1.23 5.38 6.98
C ILE A 593 1.77 5.27 8.41
N PHE A 594 0.93 4.81 9.33
CA PHE A 594 1.29 4.60 10.74
C PHE A 594 1.38 3.11 11.04
N VAL A 595 2.45 2.68 11.69
CA VAL A 595 2.64 1.29 12.11
C VAL A 595 2.32 1.18 13.59
N ARG A 596 1.41 0.28 13.96
CA ARG A 596 0.88 0.15 15.33
C ARG A 596 0.94 -1.30 15.79
N LEU A 597 1.24 -1.53 17.07
CA LEU A 597 1.24 -2.86 17.65
C LEU A 597 -0.16 -3.47 17.69
N ALA A 598 -0.30 -4.73 17.32
CA ALA A 598 -1.58 -5.44 17.39
C ALA A 598 -2.00 -5.76 18.83
N SER A 599 -1.02 -5.93 19.73
CA SER A 599 -1.24 -6.27 21.13
C SER A 599 -1.95 -5.16 21.91
N ASN A 600 -1.52 -3.90 21.73
CA ASN A 600 -1.98 -2.76 22.52
C ASN A 600 -2.33 -1.48 21.73
N GLY A 601 -2.09 -1.47 20.42
CA GLY A 601 -2.38 -0.33 19.56
C GLY A 601 -1.39 0.83 19.63
N LYS A 602 -0.26 0.68 20.36
CA LYS A 602 0.83 1.67 20.47
C LYS A 602 1.47 1.92 19.10
N ARG A 603 1.80 3.17 18.80
CA ARG A 603 2.55 3.54 17.58
C ARG A 603 3.99 3.07 17.71
N ILE A 604 4.46 2.31 16.72
CA ILE A 604 5.87 1.90 16.60
C ILE A 604 6.63 2.99 15.84
N CYS A 605 6.09 3.40 14.70
CA CYS A 605 6.73 4.36 13.82
C CYS A 605 5.73 4.96 12.83
N VAL A 606 6.11 6.10 12.25
CA VAL A 606 5.47 6.69 11.06
C VAL A 606 6.37 6.46 9.86
N ILE A 607 5.79 6.08 8.72
CA ILE A 607 6.49 6.00 7.45
C ILE A 607 5.92 7.08 6.54
N LYS A 608 6.81 7.88 5.94
CA LYS A 608 6.47 8.89 4.94
C LYS A 608 7.22 8.61 3.65
N ALA A 609 6.53 8.60 2.52
CA ALA A 609 7.12 8.40 1.20
C ALA A 609 8.25 9.42 0.96
N VAL A 610 9.43 8.94 0.55
CA VAL A 610 10.64 9.77 0.40
C VAL A 610 10.48 10.88 -0.63
N ASP A 611 9.69 10.61 -1.67
CA ASP A 611 9.37 11.51 -2.77
C ASP A 611 8.01 12.22 -2.60
N ASN A 612 7.36 12.07 -1.44
CA ASN A 612 5.99 12.51 -1.15
C ASN A 612 4.94 11.95 -2.14
N SER A 613 5.23 10.82 -2.80
CA SER A 613 4.23 10.17 -3.64
C SER A 613 3.19 9.44 -2.78
N THR A 614 1.94 9.40 -3.28
CA THR A 614 0.85 8.70 -2.59
C THR A 614 1.14 7.20 -2.52
N VAL A 615 1.08 6.65 -1.31
CA VAL A 615 1.19 5.20 -1.07
C VAL A 615 -0.08 4.54 -1.61
N SER A 616 0.00 3.71 -2.65
CA SER A 616 -1.16 3.05 -3.26
C SER A 616 -1.41 1.64 -2.73
N ALA A 617 -0.36 0.94 -2.31
CA ALA A 617 -0.41 -0.42 -1.78
C ALA A 617 0.71 -0.63 -0.76
N PHE A 618 0.57 -1.60 0.14
CA PHE A 618 1.67 -2.00 1.03
C PHE A 618 1.64 -3.49 1.37
N CYS A 619 2.80 -4.03 1.74
CA CYS A 619 2.98 -5.41 2.16
C CYS A 619 4.03 -5.49 3.27
N VAL A 620 3.68 -6.11 4.39
CA VAL A 620 4.64 -6.45 5.45
C VAL A 620 5.10 -7.88 5.24
N HIS A 621 6.41 -8.11 5.21
CA HIS A 621 6.96 -9.43 4.96
C HIS A 621 8.29 -9.66 5.65
N GLU A 622 8.48 -10.87 6.15
CA GLU A 622 9.72 -11.29 6.79
C GLU A 622 10.63 -11.99 5.78
N CYS A 623 11.78 -11.36 5.52
CA CYS A 623 12.80 -11.93 4.67
C CYS A 623 13.75 -12.76 5.54
N GLU A 624 13.93 -14.03 5.19
CA GLU A 624 14.96 -14.87 5.77
C GLU A 624 16.33 -14.18 5.62
N GLY A 625 17.15 -14.27 6.67
CA GLY A 625 18.50 -13.72 6.65
C GLY A 625 19.36 -14.40 5.58
N SER A 626 20.41 -13.71 5.11
CA SER A 626 21.47 -14.31 4.30
C SER A 626 21.98 -15.61 4.96
N SER A 627 22.38 -16.59 4.13
CA SER A 627 23.00 -17.84 4.59
C SER A 627 24.35 -17.65 5.31
N ARG A 628 24.85 -16.41 5.37
CA ARG A 628 25.99 -16.03 6.20
C ARG A 628 25.67 -16.25 7.68
N MET A 629 26.54 -17.00 8.36
CA MET A 629 26.43 -17.32 9.77
C MET A 629 26.19 -16.06 10.62
N GLY A 630 25.08 -16.05 11.37
CA GLY A 630 24.70 -14.96 12.27
C GLY A 630 23.78 -13.88 11.68
N SER A 631 23.33 -14.00 10.43
CA SER A 631 22.33 -13.07 9.89
C SER A 631 20.94 -13.36 10.48
N ARG A 632 20.29 -12.34 11.04
CA ARG A 632 18.93 -12.44 11.57
C ARG A 632 17.92 -12.18 10.45
N PRO A 633 16.76 -12.86 10.45
CA PRO A 633 15.67 -12.49 9.56
C PRO A 633 15.29 -11.02 9.78
N ARG A 634 14.87 -10.36 8.70
CA ARG A 634 14.47 -8.95 8.72
C ARG A 634 13.06 -8.81 8.21
N ARG A 635 12.26 -8.07 8.96
CA ARG A 635 10.91 -7.70 8.59
C ARG A 635 10.94 -6.38 7.85
N PHE A 636 10.40 -6.39 6.63
CA PHE A 636 10.28 -5.22 5.79
C PHE A 636 8.83 -4.80 5.63
N ILE A 637 8.63 -3.51 5.47
CA ILE A 637 7.40 -2.96 4.88
C ILE A 637 7.77 -2.50 3.47
N PHE A 638 7.09 -3.08 2.48
CA PHE A 638 7.12 -2.63 1.09
C PHE A 638 5.94 -1.69 0.88
N THR A 639 6.20 -0.50 0.36
CA THR A 639 5.17 0.49 -0.02
C THR A 639 5.24 0.69 -1.52
N GLY A 640 4.13 0.46 -2.20
CA GLY A 640 3.94 0.77 -3.61
C GLY A 640 3.29 2.13 -3.75
N HIS A 641 3.68 2.86 -4.78
CA HIS A 641 3.30 4.26 -4.94
C HIS A 641 2.52 4.50 -6.24
N SER A 642 1.76 5.60 -6.24
CA SER A 642 1.01 6.07 -7.40
C SER A 642 1.88 6.33 -8.64
N ASN A 643 3.15 6.70 -8.45
CA ASN A 643 4.10 6.91 -9.53
C ASN A 643 4.75 5.61 -10.07
N GLY A 644 4.39 4.45 -9.51
CA GLY A 644 4.90 3.14 -9.91
C GLY A 644 6.16 2.66 -9.23
N SER A 645 6.74 3.48 -8.35
CA SER A 645 7.90 3.11 -7.54
C SER A 645 7.51 2.21 -6.36
N ILE A 646 8.49 1.49 -5.83
CA ILE A 646 8.36 0.69 -4.61
C ILE A 646 9.42 1.16 -3.64
N GLN A 647 9.03 1.50 -2.41
CA GLN A 647 9.94 1.91 -1.34
C GLN A 647 9.93 0.88 -0.21
N MET A 648 11.09 0.66 0.41
CA MET A 648 11.32 -0.42 1.39
C MET A 648 11.78 0.15 2.74
N TRP A 649 11.19 -0.36 3.80
CA TRP A 649 11.38 0.15 5.16
C TRP A 649 11.73 -1.00 6.11
N ASP A 650 12.77 -0.83 6.91
CA ASP A 650 13.23 -1.84 7.87
C ASP A 650 12.41 -1.76 9.18
N LEU A 651 11.41 -2.64 9.31
CA LEU A 651 10.53 -2.67 10.46
C LEU A 651 11.20 -3.33 11.68
N THR A 652 12.12 -4.27 11.47
CA THR A 652 12.87 -4.91 12.57
C THR A 652 13.60 -3.86 13.41
N THR A 653 14.26 -2.90 12.76
CA THR A 653 14.98 -1.84 13.48
C THR A 653 14.03 -0.93 14.25
N ALA A 654 12.86 -0.60 13.67
CA ALA A 654 11.86 0.23 14.35
C ALA A 654 11.27 -0.48 15.59
N LEU A 655 11.00 -1.79 15.48
CA LEU A 655 10.56 -2.61 16.62
C LEU A 655 11.63 -2.64 17.73
N ASP A 656 12.89 -2.90 17.38
CA ASP A 656 14.02 -2.91 18.32
C ASP A 656 14.19 -1.58 19.08
N ILE A 657 14.01 -0.45 18.38
CA ILE A 657 14.06 0.89 18.99
C ILE A 657 12.88 1.08 19.95
N SER A 658 11.67 0.72 19.52
CA SER A 658 10.47 0.82 20.34
C SER A 658 10.64 0.07 21.67
N TYR A 659 11.15 -1.16 21.66
CA TYR A 659 11.38 -1.92 22.89
C TYR A 659 12.40 -1.30 23.84
N LYS A 660 13.45 -0.70 23.31
CA LYS A 660 14.45 0.00 24.13
C LYS A 660 13.83 1.22 24.82
N SER A 661 12.98 1.96 24.09
CA SER A 661 12.31 3.16 24.59
C SER A 661 11.23 2.89 25.66
N ASP A 662 10.61 1.72 25.65
CA ASP A 662 9.59 1.32 26.64
C ASP A 662 10.12 1.22 28.08
N SER A 663 11.44 1.17 28.27
CA SER A 663 12.07 1.22 29.59
C SER A 663 12.02 2.60 30.26
N THR A 664 11.64 3.68 29.55
CA THR A 664 11.83 5.07 30.02
C THR A 664 10.62 6.02 29.87
N SER A 665 9.53 5.63 29.20
CA SER A 665 8.38 6.53 28.96
C SER A 665 7.03 5.98 29.48
N ILE A 666 6.53 6.54 30.59
CA ILE A 666 5.26 6.19 31.25
C ILE A 666 4.03 6.88 30.60
N ASN A 667 4.19 7.81 29.67
CA ASN A 667 3.06 8.56 29.12
C ASN A 667 2.50 7.93 27.85
N GLN A 668 1.50 7.06 28.05
CA GLN A 668 0.57 6.59 27.04
C GLN A 668 -0.08 7.79 26.31
N THR A 669 0.22 7.96 25.03
CA THR A 669 -0.63 8.75 24.13
C THR A 669 -0.97 7.89 22.92
N ASN A 670 -2.25 7.92 22.54
CA ASN A 670 -2.90 7.10 21.52
C ASN A 670 -1.99 6.77 20.32
N GLY A 671 -1.86 5.48 19.97
CA GLY A 671 -0.98 5.08 18.87
C GLY A 671 -1.47 5.46 17.46
N GLY A 672 -2.71 5.91 17.32
CA GLY A 672 -3.26 6.45 16.06
C GLY A 672 -2.81 7.89 15.82
N PRO A 673 -3.15 8.50 14.67
CA PRO A 673 -2.87 9.92 14.41
C PRO A 673 -3.39 10.78 15.57
N ASN A 674 -2.58 11.75 16.02
CA ASN A 674 -3.05 12.73 16.99
C ASN A 674 -4.05 13.70 16.32
N MET A 675 -4.72 14.54 17.10
CA MET A 675 -5.76 15.44 16.56
C MET A 675 -5.21 16.40 15.49
N GLU A 676 -4.00 16.93 15.70
CA GLU A 676 -3.36 17.87 14.77
C GLU A 676 -2.94 17.18 13.47
N GLU A 677 -2.31 16.01 13.55
CA GLU A 677 -1.95 15.14 12.42
C GLU A 677 -3.19 14.77 11.61
N LEU A 678 -4.28 14.38 12.29
CA LEU A 678 -5.53 14.02 11.63
C LEU A 678 -6.12 15.20 10.86
N LEU A 679 -6.18 16.38 11.48
CA LEU A 679 -6.68 17.59 10.81
C LEU A 679 -5.82 17.94 9.58
N LEU A 680 -4.49 17.85 9.69
CA LEU A 680 -3.58 18.10 8.57
C LEU A 680 -3.79 17.11 7.42
N MET A 681 -4.01 15.83 7.72
CA MET A 681 -4.29 14.81 6.71
C MET A 681 -5.66 15.04 6.06
N LEU A 682 -6.63 15.48 6.84
CA LEU A 682 -7.99 15.76 6.39
C LEU A 682 -8.08 17.03 5.54
N ASP A 683 -7.28 18.07 5.83
CA ASP A 683 -7.21 19.31 5.03
C ASP A 683 -6.70 19.06 3.60
N GLN A 684 -5.89 18.01 3.41
CA GLN A 684 -5.42 17.58 2.09
C GLN A 684 -6.46 16.76 1.32
N CYS A 685 -7.55 16.36 1.97
CA CYS A 685 -8.60 15.53 1.41
C CYS A 685 -9.86 16.37 1.15
N ASP A 686 -10.43 16.29 -0.06
CA ASP A 686 -11.74 16.90 -0.35
C ASP A 686 -12.86 16.11 0.35
N ILE A 687 -13.14 16.40 1.61
CA ILE A 687 -14.23 15.76 2.40
C ILE A 687 -15.62 16.19 1.89
N SER A 688 -15.67 17.21 1.03
CA SER A 688 -16.88 17.82 0.46
C SER A 688 -17.72 16.89 -0.41
N ASN A 689 -17.18 15.74 -0.83
CA ASN A 689 -17.94 14.68 -1.53
C ASN A 689 -18.40 13.54 -0.61
N SER A 690 -18.28 13.68 0.71
CA SER A 690 -18.92 12.74 1.64
C SER A 690 -20.44 12.75 1.42
N LEU A 691 -21.01 11.58 1.11
CA LEU A 691 -22.45 11.34 1.13
C LEU A 691 -22.93 11.39 2.58
N CYS A 692 -22.94 12.57 3.17
CA CYS A 692 -23.64 12.82 4.41
C CYS A 692 -25.15 12.68 4.13
N SER A 693 -25.66 11.47 4.35
CA SER A 693 -27.07 11.28 4.64
C SER A 693 -27.36 12.10 5.90
N THR A 694 -28.00 13.26 5.72
CA THR A 694 -28.49 14.09 6.82
C THR A 694 -29.30 13.24 7.80
N PRO A 695 -29.10 13.37 9.13
CA PRO A 695 -29.88 12.61 10.10
C PRO A 695 -31.23 13.31 10.29
N CYS A 696 -32.33 12.65 9.91
CA CYS A 696 -33.63 12.94 10.55
C CYS A 696 -34.52 11.70 10.58
N MET A 697 -35.25 11.58 11.68
CA MET A 697 -35.81 10.36 12.26
C MET A 697 -37.08 9.80 11.60
N SER A 698 -37.27 8.50 11.83
CA SER A 698 -38.51 7.72 12.11
C SER A 698 -38.98 6.69 11.06
N PRO A 699 -39.57 5.55 11.50
CA PRO A 699 -39.47 4.27 10.79
C PRO A 699 -40.74 3.91 9.98
N SER A 700 -40.58 3.35 8.78
CA SER A 700 -41.60 2.48 8.16
C SER A 700 -40.99 1.61 7.03
N PRO A 701 -41.61 0.45 6.70
CA PRO A 701 -40.89 -0.70 6.12
C PRO A 701 -41.02 -0.83 4.59
N TYR A 702 -39.96 -1.36 3.98
CA TYR A 702 -39.85 -2.09 2.69
C TYR A 702 -40.59 -1.56 1.44
N MET A 703 -39.83 -1.15 0.40
CA MET A 703 -39.88 -1.72 -0.97
C MET A 703 -38.78 -1.12 -1.88
N ALA A 704 -38.09 -2.03 -2.60
CA ALA A 704 -37.33 -1.89 -3.85
C ALA A 704 -36.58 -0.57 -4.18
N ALA A 705 -35.24 -0.64 -4.18
CA ALA A 705 -34.37 0.38 -4.76
C ALA A 705 -34.47 0.40 -6.29
N ALA A 706 -35.17 1.40 -6.84
CA ALA A 706 -35.06 1.80 -8.23
C ALA A 706 -34.18 3.06 -8.32
N LEU A 707 -33.19 3.03 -9.22
CA LEU A 707 -32.26 4.11 -9.53
C LEU A 707 -33.03 5.38 -9.96
N ARG A 708 -33.01 6.44 -9.14
CA ARG A 708 -33.51 7.77 -9.53
C ARG A 708 -32.42 8.54 -10.27
N LEU A 709 -32.65 8.77 -11.57
CA LEU A 709 -31.92 9.74 -12.39
C LEU A 709 -32.19 11.18 -11.90
N LYS A 710 -31.16 12.05 -11.93
CA LYS A 710 -31.26 13.48 -11.61
C LYS A 710 -32.16 14.20 -12.62
N SER A 711 -33.00 15.11 -12.12
CA SER A 711 -34.01 15.89 -12.87
C SER A 711 -33.44 16.82 -13.95
N SER A 712 -32.13 17.06 -13.98
CA SER A 712 -31.44 17.82 -15.04
C SER A 712 -31.31 17.04 -16.36
N ASN A 713 -31.40 15.71 -16.35
CA ASN A 713 -31.16 14.88 -17.54
C ASN A 713 -32.44 14.52 -18.31
N VAL A 714 -33.62 14.87 -17.80
CA VAL A 714 -34.92 14.59 -18.46
C VAL A 714 -35.23 15.67 -19.53
N ALA A 715 -34.69 16.87 -19.39
CA ALA A 715 -34.93 17.97 -20.34
C ALA A 715 -34.20 17.77 -21.70
N PHE A 716 -33.07 17.05 -21.71
CA PHE A 716 -32.28 16.84 -22.92
C PHE A 716 -32.82 15.68 -23.79
N LEU A 717 -33.41 14.66 -23.16
CA LEU A 717 -34.02 13.51 -23.86
C LEU A 717 -35.36 13.85 -24.53
N ASN A 718 -36.12 14.81 -24.00
CA ASN A 718 -37.37 15.25 -24.62
C ASN A 718 -37.20 16.20 -25.81
N GLN A 719 -36.03 16.83 -25.98
CA GLN A 719 -35.74 17.65 -27.17
C GLN A 719 -35.26 16.83 -28.37
N GLN A 720 -34.63 15.68 -28.15
CA GLN A 720 -34.18 14.79 -29.23
C GLN A 720 -35.32 13.95 -29.84
N LEU A 721 -36.33 13.57 -29.06
CA LEU A 721 -37.51 12.84 -29.56
C LEU A 721 -38.47 13.68 -30.40
N HIS A 722 -38.38 15.02 -30.34
CA HIS A 722 -39.21 15.91 -31.15
C HIS A 722 -38.60 16.24 -32.53
N GLN A 723 -37.29 16.09 -32.74
CA GLN A 723 -36.65 16.36 -34.04
C GLN A 723 -36.63 15.15 -34.98
N ASP A 724 -36.74 13.93 -34.46
CA ASP A 724 -36.76 12.71 -35.30
C ASP A 724 -38.16 12.36 -35.82
N ASN A 725 -39.23 12.94 -35.25
CA ASN A 725 -40.61 12.71 -35.70
C ASN A 725 -41.09 13.69 -36.80
N GLU A 726 -40.34 14.76 -37.10
CA GLU A 726 -40.65 15.68 -38.22
C GLU A 726 -39.91 15.33 -39.53
N LYS A 727 -38.94 14.40 -39.51
CA LYS A 727 -38.25 13.93 -40.73
C LYS A 727 -38.87 12.69 -41.38
N ALA A 728 -39.82 12.02 -40.73
CA ALA A 728 -40.45 10.80 -41.25
C ALA A 728 -41.78 11.02 -42.00
N THR A 729 -42.25 12.27 -42.15
CA THR A 729 -43.53 12.59 -42.82
C THR A 729 -43.40 13.37 -44.14
N ASN A 730 -42.18 13.62 -44.64
CA ASN A 730 -41.95 14.38 -45.88
C ASN A 730 -41.13 13.65 -46.96
N SER A 731 -41.17 12.32 -47.00
CA SER A 731 -40.75 11.56 -48.18
C SER A 731 -41.68 10.36 -48.37
N SER A 732 -42.31 10.36 -49.54
CA SER A 732 -43.32 9.45 -50.07
C SER A 732 -43.06 7.96 -49.88
#